data_AF-A0A099CXS7-F1
#
_entry.id   AF-A0A099CXS7-F1
#
_cell.length_a   1.000
_cell.length_b   1.000
_cell.length_c   1.000
_cell.angle_alpha   90.00
_cell.angle_beta   90.00
_cell.angle_gamma   90.00
#
_symmetry.space_group_name_H-M   'P 1'
#
loop_
_entity.id
_entity.type
_entity.pdbx_description
1 polymer ?
#
loop_
_entity_poly.entity_id
_entity_poly.type
_entity_poly.pdbx_seq_one_letter_code
_entity_poly.pdbx_strand_id
1 'polypeptide(L)'
;MTSRIPSPLRHALFHALRFGFRLLPLRQATRDRWRRRFLDRHAAFVPDGPRGRTPNTEAVQYGVAHYRAGEPAIGHVPHRPGTLPSPMPATLVAFYLPQFHPIPENDAWWGEGFTEWRNVARALPQFEGHAQPRLPGALGFYDLRIKDAMRKQMQLAREYGIGAFCFYHYWFGGKRLLQAPAEQWLTDTSLDLPICLCWANENWSRRWDGRGDDILMAQEHSPQDDLAFIADIAPYLRDARYVRVEGKPLLLVYRAGLLPDAAGTAQRWRTWCRANGIGEIMLACVEGFEQPDPRDIGFDAAVEFPPNMATPTNITARQRLINPAYRGQVLDWRELAREVGRRPMPSYLLFPGVNPGWDNEPRRSGRGRVYAHASPRGYRDWLQQTIQQRADTLPASRRLIFINAWNEWAEGAVLEPDARLGHAWLNATREALRRASVQQPTVATRPCAVIHVWYPELLDEIVEALRASGLDWRIVITTAHERKQAVHKRIEALALECEVRSFPNHGRDILPFLHVAGTLLDEGEDTVLKLHTKRSTHRRDGDVWRRELLDRLLAVHRAHAIYASFVEDKSLGLVAAEGHVQPLHYFWGANHDTVDYLCTRLGIPSPDAERDRFVAGSMLWLRLDAIRLLLDAHLDSWEFEPEAGQVDGTFAHAVERVLLLASNAAGFRLGIAADIAGEPRDGAQESYPYARRDP
;
A
#
# COMPACT_ATOMS: atom_id res chain seq x y z
N MET A 1 5.22 -9.79 -43.25
CA MET A 1 6.69 -9.68 -43.45
C MET A 1 7.40 -9.03 -42.24
N THR A 2 7.11 -9.42 -40.99
CA THR A 2 7.67 -8.75 -39.79
C THR A 2 8.12 -9.73 -38.71
N SER A 3 8.89 -10.76 -39.09
CA SER A 3 9.46 -11.73 -38.15
C SER A 3 11.00 -11.78 -38.12
N ARG A 4 11.71 -10.74 -38.59
CA ARG A 4 13.19 -10.79 -38.75
C ARG A 4 13.97 -9.61 -38.18
N ILE A 5 13.47 -8.90 -37.16
CA ILE A 5 14.30 -7.92 -36.43
C ILE A 5 14.73 -8.54 -35.10
N PRO A 6 16.05 -8.76 -34.88
CA PRO A 6 16.59 -9.24 -33.61
C PRO A 6 16.16 -8.35 -32.43
N SER A 7 15.85 -8.97 -31.27
CA SER A 7 15.42 -8.27 -30.05
C SER A 7 16.28 -7.03 -29.66
N PRO A 8 17.63 -7.08 -29.69
CA PRO A 8 18.45 -5.92 -29.34
C PRO A 8 18.30 -4.75 -30.33
N LEU A 9 18.17 -5.03 -31.63
CA LEU A 9 17.90 -4.02 -32.68
C LEU A 9 16.51 -3.40 -32.50
N ARG A 10 15.52 -4.20 -32.08
CA ARG A 10 14.17 -3.72 -31.78
C ARG A 10 14.15 -2.81 -30.54
N HIS A 11 14.89 -3.17 -29.49
CA HIS A 11 15.08 -2.33 -28.31
C HIS A 11 15.76 -0.99 -28.67
N ALA A 12 16.89 -1.03 -29.39
CA ALA A 12 17.61 0.17 -29.80
C ALA A 12 16.75 1.10 -30.67
N LEU A 13 16.05 0.54 -31.66
CA LEU A 13 15.14 1.28 -32.52
C LEU A 13 13.97 1.89 -31.74
N PHE A 14 13.39 1.14 -30.80
CA PHE A 14 12.30 1.64 -29.94
C PHE A 14 12.76 2.80 -29.05
N HIS A 15 13.93 2.70 -28.41
CA HIS A 15 14.48 3.77 -27.60
C HIS A 15 14.90 5.00 -28.42
N ALA A 16 15.48 4.81 -29.60
CA ALA A 16 15.81 5.89 -30.53
C ALA A 16 14.55 6.62 -31.02
N LEU A 17 13.50 5.88 -31.40
CA LEU A 17 12.20 6.46 -31.75
C LEU A 17 11.58 7.20 -30.57
N ARG A 18 11.58 6.61 -29.37
CA ARG A 18 11.07 7.25 -28.15
C ARG A 18 11.82 8.53 -27.82
N PHE A 19 13.14 8.54 -27.99
CA PHE A 19 13.98 9.72 -27.80
C PHE A 19 13.67 10.79 -28.85
N GLY A 20 13.62 10.43 -30.14
CA GLY A 20 13.22 11.33 -31.22
C GLY A 20 11.83 11.94 -31.00
N PHE A 21 10.85 11.14 -30.57
CA PHE A 21 9.51 11.62 -30.22
C PHE A 21 9.51 12.61 -29.06
N ARG A 22 10.42 12.47 -28.08
CA ARG A 22 10.57 13.42 -26.96
C ARG A 22 11.17 14.75 -27.41
N LEU A 23 12.03 14.74 -28.43
CA LEU A 23 12.67 15.95 -28.96
C LEU A 23 11.79 16.77 -29.92
N LEU A 24 10.66 16.21 -30.39
CA LEU A 24 9.74 16.94 -31.26
C LEU A 24 9.10 18.14 -30.51
N PRO A 25 9.09 19.36 -31.09
CA PRO A 25 8.52 20.55 -30.47
C PRO A 25 6.98 20.57 -30.57
N LEU A 26 6.34 19.48 -30.16
CA LEU A 26 4.89 19.32 -30.13
C LEU A 26 4.36 19.50 -28.70
N ARG A 27 3.15 20.06 -28.58
CA ARG A 27 2.40 20.05 -27.31
C ARG A 27 2.27 18.61 -26.81
N GLN A 28 2.35 18.41 -25.49
CA GLN A 28 2.37 17.08 -24.86
C GLN A 28 1.18 16.21 -25.31
N ALA A 29 -0.04 16.77 -25.32
CA ALA A 29 -1.24 16.07 -25.78
C ALA A 29 -1.17 15.59 -27.24
N THR A 30 -0.50 16.34 -28.13
CA THR A 30 -0.29 15.94 -29.52
C THR A 30 0.75 14.82 -29.61
N ARG A 31 1.85 14.94 -28.86
CA ARG A 31 2.91 13.93 -28.78
C ARG A 31 2.37 12.59 -28.25
N ASP A 32 1.53 12.61 -27.23
CA ASP A 32 0.93 11.40 -26.66
C ASP A 32 -0.05 10.73 -27.62
N ARG A 33 -0.88 11.50 -28.33
CA ARG A 33 -1.75 10.98 -29.41
C ARG A 33 -0.94 10.28 -30.51
N TRP A 34 0.14 10.91 -30.97
CA TRP A 34 0.99 10.35 -32.01
C TRP A 34 1.72 9.10 -31.54
N ARG A 35 2.26 9.11 -30.31
CA ARG A 35 2.86 7.93 -29.69
C ARG A 35 1.87 6.77 -29.62
N ARG A 36 0.63 7.03 -29.18
CA ARG A 36 -0.41 6.01 -29.06
C ARG A 36 -0.75 5.41 -30.42
N ARG A 37 -1.01 6.26 -31.42
CA ARG A 37 -1.29 5.84 -32.80
C ARG A 37 -0.14 5.04 -33.42
N PHE A 38 1.11 5.39 -33.10
CA PHE A 38 2.29 4.65 -33.51
C PHE A 38 2.35 3.27 -32.83
N LEU A 39 2.18 3.20 -31.52
CA LEU A 39 2.18 1.94 -30.76
C LEU A 39 1.04 1.00 -31.20
N ASP A 40 -0.13 1.55 -31.55
CA ASP A 40 -1.27 0.77 -32.03
C ASP A 40 -1.00 0.17 -33.42
N ARG A 41 -0.36 0.91 -34.33
CA ARG A 41 0.03 0.39 -35.67
C ARG A 41 1.25 -0.51 -35.66
N HIS A 42 2.16 -0.31 -34.71
CA HIS A 42 3.50 -0.90 -34.70
C HIS A 42 3.78 -1.66 -33.40
N ALA A 43 2.77 -2.29 -32.81
CA ALA A 43 2.90 -3.05 -31.56
C ALA A 43 4.02 -4.10 -31.60
N ALA A 44 4.28 -4.70 -32.76
CA ALA A 44 5.35 -5.69 -32.97
C ALA A 44 6.78 -5.13 -32.79
N PHE A 45 6.96 -3.79 -32.84
CA PHE A 45 8.22 -3.10 -32.62
C PHE A 45 8.47 -2.74 -31.16
N VAL A 46 7.47 -2.91 -30.29
CA VAL A 46 7.68 -2.78 -28.85
C VAL A 46 8.46 -4.01 -28.39
N PRO A 47 9.65 -3.85 -27.81
CA PRO A 47 10.39 -4.99 -27.30
C PRO A 47 9.64 -5.67 -26.15
N ASP A 48 9.88 -6.98 -25.98
CA ASP A 48 9.43 -7.70 -24.79
C ASP A 48 9.98 -6.98 -23.55
N GLY A 49 9.09 -6.64 -22.62
CA GLY A 49 9.47 -6.02 -21.35
C GLY A 49 10.36 -6.95 -20.50
N PRO A 50 10.98 -6.42 -19.43
CA PRO A 50 11.75 -7.23 -18.50
C PRO A 50 10.91 -8.42 -18.02
N ARG A 51 11.49 -9.62 -18.07
CA ARG A 51 10.87 -10.84 -17.54
C ARG A 51 11.38 -11.08 -16.13
N GLY A 52 10.50 -11.53 -15.25
CA GLY A 52 10.90 -11.95 -13.90
C GLY A 52 11.84 -13.16 -13.94
N ARG A 53 12.43 -13.44 -12.78
CA ARG A 53 13.34 -14.56 -12.54
C ARG A 53 12.53 -15.83 -12.37
N THR A 54 12.79 -16.85 -13.18
CA THR A 54 12.28 -18.20 -12.89
C THR A 54 13.14 -18.75 -11.75
N PRO A 55 12.54 -19.24 -10.64
CA PRO A 55 13.31 -19.89 -9.57
C PRO A 55 14.12 -21.05 -10.15
N ASN A 56 15.34 -21.28 -9.64
CA ASN A 56 16.08 -22.49 -9.99
C ASN A 56 15.27 -23.71 -9.52
N THR A 57 15.04 -24.63 -10.46
CA THR A 57 14.18 -25.81 -10.33
C THR A 57 14.53 -26.65 -9.09
N GLU A 58 13.49 -26.92 -8.29
CA GLU A 58 13.36 -27.64 -6.99
C GLU A 58 12.88 -26.76 -5.83
N ALA A 59 13.07 -25.42 -5.88
CA ALA A 59 12.79 -24.52 -4.76
C ALA A 59 11.66 -23.49 -4.99
N VAL A 60 10.45 -23.92 -5.39
CA VAL A 60 9.24 -23.12 -5.04
C VAL A 60 8.96 -23.37 -3.55
N GLN A 61 9.90 -22.97 -2.69
CA GLN A 61 9.88 -23.29 -1.25
C GLN A 61 8.81 -22.49 -0.51
N TYR A 62 8.50 -21.27 -0.96
CA TYR A 62 7.57 -20.34 -0.29
C TYR A 62 6.15 -20.34 -0.89
N GLY A 63 5.75 -21.47 -1.49
CA GLY A 63 4.41 -22.02 -1.29
C GLY A 63 3.25 -21.39 -2.06
N VAL A 64 3.07 -21.82 -3.31
CA VAL A 64 1.69 -21.96 -3.86
C VAL A 64 0.90 -23.00 -3.04
N ALA A 65 1.59 -23.99 -2.45
CA ALA A 65 0.98 -25.08 -1.69
C ALA A 65 0.42 -24.67 -0.32
N HIS A 66 0.90 -23.57 0.28
CA HIS A 66 0.49 -23.10 1.61
C HIS A 66 -0.23 -21.75 1.60
N TYR A 67 -0.27 -21.06 0.45
CA TYR A 67 -0.96 -19.77 0.33
C TYR A 67 -2.45 -19.89 0.67
N ARG A 68 -2.86 -19.21 1.73
CA ARG A 68 -4.26 -19.09 2.15
C ARG A 68 -4.71 -17.64 1.99
N ALA A 69 -5.33 -17.34 0.86
CA ALA A 69 -5.81 -16.00 0.50
C ALA A 69 -6.74 -15.33 1.54
N GLY A 70 -7.33 -16.10 2.45
CA GLY A 70 -8.24 -15.63 3.50
C GLY A 70 -7.60 -15.44 4.88
N GLU A 71 -6.31 -15.73 5.07
CA GLU A 71 -5.67 -15.57 6.37
C GLU A 71 -5.17 -14.14 6.61
N PRO A 72 -5.31 -13.61 7.84
CA PRO A 72 -4.74 -12.32 8.21
C PRO A 72 -3.21 -12.28 8.10
N ALA A 73 -2.68 -11.24 7.47
CA ALA A 73 -1.26 -10.94 7.46
C ALA A 73 -0.82 -10.14 8.70
N ILE A 74 0.49 -10.00 8.89
CA ILE A 74 1.03 -9.02 9.85
C ILE A 74 0.54 -7.63 9.44
N GLY A 75 -0.04 -6.90 10.39
CA GLY A 75 -0.66 -5.59 10.14
C GLY A 75 -2.15 -5.65 9.78
N HIS A 76 -2.80 -6.81 9.87
CA HIS A 76 -4.26 -6.90 9.85
C HIS A 76 -4.88 -6.06 10.98
N VAL A 77 -5.83 -5.20 10.62
CA VAL A 77 -6.54 -4.34 11.57
C VAL A 77 -8.00 -4.80 11.67
N PRO A 78 -8.49 -5.25 12.84
CA PRO A 78 -9.92 -5.53 13.02
C PRO A 78 -10.74 -4.23 12.95
N HIS A 79 -12.06 -4.34 12.75
CA HIS A 79 -12.94 -3.18 12.83
C HIS A 79 -12.78 -2.50 14.20
N ARG A 80 -12.54 -1.19 14.20
CA ARG A 80 -12.43 -0.39 15.43
C ARG A 80 -13.12 0.97 15.25
N PRO A 81 -14.18 1.25 16.03
CA PRO A 81 -14.79 2.56 16.04
C PRO A 81 -13.76 3.60 16.47
N GLY A 82 -13.88 4.81 15.93
CA GLY A 82 -12.96 5.89 16.25
C GLY A 82 -13.58 7.24 15.90
N THR A 83 -12.98 8.30 16.42
CA THR A 83 -13.42 9.66 16.19
C THR A 83 -12.70 10.28 14.99
N LEU A 84 -13.44 11.12 14.28
CA LEU A 84 -12.94 11.97 13.21
C LEU A 84 -12.68 13.39 13.74
N PRO A 85 -11.71 14.12 13.15
CA PRO A 85 -11.50 15.52 13.49
C PRO A 85 -12.72 16.37 13.11
N SER A 86 -13.00 17.37 13.94
CA SER A 86 -14.02 18.39 13.66
C SER A 86 -13.43 19.79 13.90
N PRO A 87 -13.39 20.67 12.88
CA PRO A 87 -13.83 20.43 11.50
C PRO A 87 -12.90 19.47 10.74
N MET A 88 -13.45 18.76 9.74
CA MET A 88 -12.67 17.93 8.82
C MET A 88 -11.70 18.81 8.01
N PRO A 89 -10.44 18.38 7.80
CA PRO A 89 -9.47 19.19 7.04
C PRO A 89 -9.79 19.25 5.53
N ALA A 90 -10.37 18.18 4.98
CA ALA A 90 -10.78 18.05 3.59
C ALA A 90 -11.97 17.09 3.47
N THR A 91 -12.73 17.20 2.38
CA THR A 91 -13.75 16.22 1.98
C THR A 91 -13.09 15.17 1.09
N LEU A 92 -13.00 13.93 1.58
CA LEU A 92 -12.50 12.81 0.80
C LEU A 92 -13.62 12.25 -0.09
N VAL A 93 -13.36 12.15 -1.40
CA VAL A 93 -14.31 11.65 -2.40
C VAL A 93 -13.74 10.39 -3.04
N ALA A 94 -14.34 9.22 -2.77
CA ALA A 94 -13.85 7.96 -3.32
C ALA A 94 -14.60 7.59 -4.62
N PHE A 95 -13.87 7.24 -5.68
CA PHE A 95 -14.48 6.66 -6.88
C PHE A 95 -15.19 5.35 -6.54
N TYR A 96 -16.37 5.14 -7.11
CA TYR A 96 -17.26 4.03 -6.75
C TYR A 96 -17.74 3.30 -8.01
N LEU A 97 -17.40 2.01 -8.09
CA LEU A 97 -17.77 1.12 -9.18
C LEU A 97 -19.14 0.48 -8.92
N PRO A 98 -20.15 0.73 -9.77
CA PRO A 98 -21.48 0.16 -9.59
C PRO A 98 -21.61 -1.31 -10.05
N GLN A 99 -20.58 -1.93 -10.63
CA GLN A 99 -20.66 -3.20 -11.37
C GLN A 99 -20.91 -4.46 -10.52
N PHE A 100 -20.94 -4.38 -9.19
CA PHE A 100 -21.16 -5.54 -8.31
C PHE A 100 -22.63 -5.97 -8.24
N HIS A 101 -23.30 -6.03 -9.39
CA HIS A 101 -24.60 -6.65 -9.60
C HIS A 101 -24.72 -7.12 -11.07
N PRO A 102 -25.43 -8.22 -11.33
CA PRO A 102 -25.65 -8.67 -12.71
C PRO A 102 -26.60 -7.73 -13.45
N ILE A 103 -26.36 -7.57 -14.74
CA ILE A 103 -27.26 -6.92 -15.71
C ILE A 103 -27.35 -7.78 -16.97
N PRO A 104 -28.46 -7.73 -17.73
CA PRO A 104 -28.64 -8.57 -18.91
C PRO A 104 -27.51 -8.46 -19.94
N GLU A 105 -26.97 -7.25 -20.14
CA GLU A 105 -25.86 -7.01 -21.07
C GLU A 105 -24.59 -7.75 -20.64
N ASN A 106 -24.22 -7.64 -19.37
CA ASN A 106 -23.03 -8.27 -18.81
C ASN A 106 -23.13 -9.79 -18.85
N ASP A 107 -24.32 -10.33 -18.57
CA ASP A 107 -24.61 -11.76 -18.65
C ASP A 107 -24.47 -12.27 -20.09
N ALA A 108 -24.95 -11.50 -21.08
CA ALA A 108 -24.78 -11.83 -22.49
C ALA A 108 -23.31 -11.75 -22.95
N TRP A 109 -22.51 -10.84 -22.39
CA TRP A 109 -21.13 -10.61 -22.81
C TRP A 109 -20.11 -11.51 -22.11
N TRP A 110 -20.34 -11.85 -20.84
CA TRP A 110 -19.35 -12.51 -19.98
C TRP A 110 -19.89 -13.74 -19.25
N GLY A 111 -21.12 -14.15 -19.56
CA GLY A 111 -21.80 -15.33 -19.04
C GLY A 111 -22.70 -15.01 -17.85
N GLU A 112 -23.76 -15.79 -17.70
CA GLU A 112 -24.81 -15.63 -16.68
C GLU A 112 -24.26 -15.33 -15.27
N GLY A 113 -24.91 -14.36 -14.61
CA GLY A 113 -24.59 -13.91 -13.26
C GLY A 113 -23.29 -13.12 -13.14
N PHE A 114 -22.82 -12.48 -14.21
CA PHE A 114 -21.52 -11.82 -14.18
C PHE A 114 -21.51 -10.61 -13.23
N THR A 115 -20.51 -10.59 -12.36
CA THR A 115 -20.04 -9.42 -11.62
C THR A 115 -18.51 -9.44 -11.59
N GLU A 116 -17.87 -8.34 -11.20
CA GLU A 116 -16.41 -8.32 -11.06
C GLU A 116 -15.89 -9.33 -10.03
N TRP A 117 -16.73 -9.82 -9.12
CA TRP A 117 -16.37 -10.92 -8.22
C TRP A 117 -15.91 -12.17 -8.96
N ARG A 118 -16.43 -12.43 -10.16
CA ARG A 118 -15.96 -13.55 -11.00
C ARG A 118 -14.49 -13.39 -11.39
N ASN A 119 -14.04 -12.16 -11.65
CA ASN A 119 -12.65 -11.86 -11.98
C ASN A 119 -11.77 -11.93 -10.74
N VAL A 120 -12.22 -11.32 -9.63
CA VAL A 120 -11.51 -11.30 -8.36
C VAL A 120 -11.27 -12.72 -7.83
N ALA A 121 -12.31 -13.55 -7.77
CA ALA A 121 -12.22 -14.89 -7.18
C ALA A 121 -11.36 -15.88 -8.00
N ARG A 122 -11.22 -15.66 -9.31
CA ARG A 122 -10.41 -16.54 -10.18
C ARG A 122 -8.95 -16.11 -10.33
N ALA A 123 -8.60 -14.92 -9.84
CA ALA A 123 -7.26 -14.38 -9.97
C ALA A 123 -6.25 -15.28 -9.24
N LEU A 124 -5.05 -15.43 -9.81
CA LEU A 124 -3.99 -16.27 -9.25
C LEU A 124 -2.69 -15.45 -9.12
N PRO A 125 -1.86 -15.76 -8.12
CA PRO A 125 -0.59 -15.09 -7.96
C PRO A 125 0.34 -15.45 -9.12
N GLN A 126 0.96 -14.43 -9.72
CA GLN A 126 1.86 -14.60 -10.86
C GLN A 126 3.34 -14.71 -10.47
N PHE A 127 3.69 -14.22 -9.28
CA PHE A 127 5.03 -14.19 -8.70
C PHE A 127 4.92 -14.28 -7.17
N GLU A 128 6.00 -14.67 -6.51
CA GLU A 128 6.01 -14.86 -5.05
C GLU A 128 5.69 -13.53 -4.33
N GLY A 129 4.74 -13.60 -3.40
CA GLY A 129 4.21 -12.43 -2.70
C GLY A 129 3.22 -11.56 -3.45
N HIS A 130 2.78 -11.98 -4.64
CA HIS A 130 1.65 -11.37 -5.31
C HIS A 130 0.35 -11.71 -4.56
N ALA A 131 -0.31 -10.71 -3.97
CA ALA A 131 -1.52 -10.88 -3.17
C ALA A 131 -2.79 -11.12 -4.01
N GLN A 132 -2.85 -12.24 -4.75
CA GLN A 132 -4.01 -12.68 -5.50
C GLN A 132 -4.38 -14.15 -5.19
N PRO A 133 -5.67 -14.51 -5.14
CA PRO A 133 -6.82 -13.60 -5.20
C PRO A 133 -6.90 -12.71 -3.94
N ARG A 134 -7.27 -11.43 -4.11
CA ARG A 134 -7.57 -10.52 -2.99
C ARG A 134 -9.04 -10.67 -2.59
N LEU A 135 -9.31 -11.32 -1.47
CA LEU A 135 -10.68 -11.66 -1.05
C LEU A 135 -11.33 -10.56 -0.19
N PRO A 136 -12.64 -10.30 -0.33
CA PRO A 136 -13.34 -9.34 0.52
C PRO A 136 -13.42 -9.81 1.97
N GLY A 137 -13.32 -8.86 2.90
CA GLY A 137 -13.42 -9.08 4.34
C GLY A 137 -14.85 -8.83 4.83
N ALA A 138 -15.02 -7.79 5.67
CA ALA A 138 -16.25 -7.52 6.43
C ALA A 138 -17.53 -7.35 5.57
N LEU A 139 -17.41 -6.93 4.31
CA LEU A 139 -18.55 -6.74 3.40
C LEU A 139 -18.89 -7.99 2.58
N GLY A 140 -17.98 -8.97 2.50
CA GLY A 140 -18.13 -10.17 1.69
C GLY A 140 -18.31 -9.91 0.18
N PHE A 141 -18.71 -10.95 -0.54
CA PHE A 141 -19.06 -10.88 -1.97
C PHE A 141 -20.49 -10.31 -2.13
N TYR A 142 -20.64 -9.01 -1.92
CA TYR A 142 -21.96 -8.35 -1.92
C TYR A 142 -22.59 -8.20 -3.31
N ASP A 143 -23.90 -7.95 -3.33
CA ASP A 143 -24.66 -7.58 -4.53
C ASP A 143 -25.29 -6.20 -4.33
N LEU A 144 -25.00 -5.25 -5.24
CA LEU A 144 -25.46 -3.86 -5.12
C LEU A 144 -26.95 -3.64 -5.47
N ARG A 145 -27.71 -4.69 -5.80
CA ARG A 145 -29.18 -4.65 -5.74
C ARG A 145 -29.71 -4.69 -4.31
N ILE A 146 -28.87 -5.12 -3.36
CA ILE A 146 -29.21 -5.21 -1.95
C ILE A 146 -28.82 -3.91 -1.26
N LYS A 147 -29.82 -3.08 -0.94
CA LYS A 147 -29.63 -1.79 -0.27
C LYS A 147 -28.79 -1.86 1.01
N ASP A 148 -28.88 -2.94 1.78
CA ASP A 148 -28.08 -3.13 2.99
C ASP A 148 -26.57 -3.19 2.72
N ALA A 149 -26.14 -3.66 1.54
CA ALA A 149 -24.75 -3.60 1.14
C ALA A 149 -24.29 -2.15 1.03
N MET A 150 -25.06 -1.30 0.33
CA MET A 150 -24.79 0.13 0.22
C MET A 150 -24.85 0.84 1.59
N ARG A 151 -25.81 0.51 2.46
CA ARG A 151 -25.89 1.07 3.82
C ARG A 151 -24.62 0.78 4.61
N LYS A 152 -24.13 -0.46 4.58
CA LYS A 152 -22.87 -0.86 5.26
C LYS A 152 -21.66 -0.15 4.67
N GLN A 153 -21.58 -0.01 3.34
CA GLN A 153 -20.52 0.75 2.68
C GLN A 153 -20.52 2.22 3.12
N MET A 154 -21.69 2.86 3.14
CA MET A 154 -21.85 4.25 3.56
C MET A 154 -21.57 4.44 5.06
N GLN A 155 -21.92 3.46 5.90
CA GLN A 155 -21.57 3.47 7.32
C GLN A 155 -20.05 3.44 7.51
N LEU A 156 -19.35 2.52 6.84
CA LEU A 156 -17.89 2.45 6.89
C LEU A 156 -17.25 3.73 6.32
N ALA A 157 -17.78 4.26 5.21
CA ALA A 157 -17.31 5.51 4.64
C ALA A 157 -17.35 6.65 5.67
N ARG A 158 -18.46 6.82 6.40
CA ARG A 158 -18.58 7.84 7.46
C ARG A 158 -17.63 7.59 8.62
N GLU A 159 -17.53 6.37 9.09
CA GLU A 159 -16.70 6.02 10.25
C GLU A 159 -15.22 6.33 10.02
N TYR A 160 -14.76 6.21 8.77
CA TYR A 160 -13.35 6.38 8.39
C TYR A 160 -13.07 7.65 7.59
N GLY A 161 -14.05 8.56 7.49
CA GLY A 161 -13.85 9.92 6.99
C GLY A 161 -13.96 10.11 5.48
N ILE A 162 -14.53 9.14 4.76
CA ILE A 162 -14.96 9.34 3.37
C ILE A 162 -16.25 10.17 3.39
N GLY A 163 -16.17 11.36 2.81
CA GLY A 163 -17.27 12.34 2.82
C GLY A 163 -18.25 12.19 1.67
N ALA A 164 -17.84 11.56 0.56
CA ALA A 164 -18.69 11.31 -0.59
C ALA A 164 -18.20 10.15 -1.46
N PHE A 165 -19.10 9.61 -2.28
CA PHE A 165 -18.74 8.73 -3.38
C PHE A 165 -18.87 9.43 -4.75
N CYS A 166 -17.94 9.13 -5.66
CA CYS A 166 -18.02 9.54 -7.06
C CYS A 166 -18.41 8.32 -7.89
N PHE A 167 -19.70 8.21 -8.23
CA PHE A 167 -20.24 7.06 -8.96
C PHE A 167 -19.83 7.14 -10.41
N TYR A 168 -19.27 6.06 -10.95
CA TYR A 168 -19.21 5.92 -12.40
C TYR A 168 -20.63 5.83 -12.96
N HIS A 169 -20.92 6.68 -13.93
CA HIS A 169 -22.20 6.74 -14.60
C HIS A 169 -22.02 6.33 -16.06
N TYR A 170 -22.70 5.26 -16.46
CA TYR A 170 -22.61 4.68 -17.80
C TYR A 170 -23.90 4.97 -18.56
N TRP A 171 -23.80 5.90 -19.51
CA TRP A 171 -24.91 6.35 -20.35
C TRP A 171 -24.45 6.42 -21.81
N PHE A 172 -25.13 5.69 -22.69
CA PHE A 172 -24.79 5.48 -24.09
C PHE A 172 -25.97 5.87 -24.99
N GLY A 173 -26.12 7.16 -25.32
CA GLY A 173 -27.14 7.61 -26.29
C GLY A 173 -28.58 7.28 -25.86
N GLY A 174 -28.88 7.42 -24.57
CA GLY A 174 -30.20 7.12 -23.99
C GLY A 174 -30.29 5.75 -23.31
N LYS A 175 -29.29 4.87 -23.47
CA LYS A 175 -29.21 3.60 -22.75
C LYS A 175 -28.31 3.72 -21.53
N ARG A 176 -28.86 3.48 -20.33
CA ARG A 176 -28.11 3.40 -19.08
C ARG A 176 -27.70 1.96 -18.79
N LEU A 177 -26.47 1.79 -18.30
CA LEU A 177 -25.98 0.52 -17.76
C LEU A 177 -25.55 0.72 -16.30
N LEU A 178 -25.68 -0.33 -15.49
CA LEU A 178 -25.26 -0.33 -14.07
C LEU A 178 -25.90 0.78 -13.21
N GLN A 179 -27.07 1.28 -13.58
CA GLN A 179 -27.74 2.41 -12.94
C GLN A 179 -28.34 2.10 -11.56
N ALA A 180 -28.55 0.82 -11.24
CA ALA A 180 -29.31 0.41 -10.06
C ALA A 180 -28.81 1.01 -8.74
N PRO A 181 -27.50 1.12 -8.45
CA PRO A 181 -27.02 1.74 -7.21
C PRO A 181 -27.32 3.24 -7.15
N ALA A 182 -27.17 3.96 -8.26
CA ALA A 182 -27.49 5.39 -8.33
C ALA A 182 -28.99 5.63 -8.12
N GLU A 183 -29.84 4.84 -8.78
CA GLU A 183 -31.31 4.93 -8.63
C GLU A 183 -31.76 4.59 -7.20
N GLN A 184 -31.14 3.60 -6.56
CA GLN A 184 -31.39 3.28 -5.15
C GLN A 184 -31.04 4.47 -4.25
N TRP A 185 -29.88 5.10 -4.44
CA TRP A 185 -29.49 6.29 -3.68
C TRP A 185 -30.48 7.45 -3.85
N LEU A 186 -30.93 7.69 -5.09
CA LEU A 186 -31.86 8.77 -5.41
C LEU A 186 -33.24 8.53 -4.76
N THR A 187 -33.73 7.29 -4.80
CA THR A 187 -35.08 6.95 -4.33
C THR A 187 -35.17 6.64 -2.84
N ASP A 188 -34.06 6.28 -2.20
CA ASP A 188 -34.01 5.92 -0.78
C ASP A 188 -33.20 6.95 0.00
N THR A 189 -33.88 7.81 0.76
CA THR A 189 -33.24 8.86 1.55
C THR A 189 -32.45 8.32 2.75
N SER A 190 -32.57 7.03 3.09
CA SER A 190 -31.69 6.39 4.08
C SER A 190 -30.28 6.11 3.55
N LEU A 191 -30.07 6.21 2.24
CA LEU A 191 -28.77 6.19 1.60
C LEU A 191 -28.26 7.64 1.50
N ASP A 192 -27.86 8.22 2.62
CA ASP A 192 -27.63 9.65 2.79
C ASP A 192 -26.16 10.09 2.68
N LEU A 193 -25.23 9.20 2.32
CA LEU A 193 -23.86 9.64 1.98
C LEU A 193 -23.90 10.48 0.69
N PRO A 194 -23.31 11.67 0.64
CA PRO A 194 -23.25 12.48 -0.57
C PRO A 194 -22.63 11.75 -1.76
N ILE A 195 -23.14 12.03 -2.97
CA ILE A 195 -22.53 11.52 -4.21
C ILE A 195 -22.31 12.63 -5.25
N CYS A 196 -21.36 12.40 -6.16
CA CYS A 196 -21.30 13.03 -7.48
C CYS A 196 -21.19 11.96 -8.56
N LEU A 197 -21.39 12.36 -9.82
CA LEU A 197 -21.30 11.46 -10.98
C LEU A 197 -20.03 11.74 -11.79
N CYS A 198 -19.37 10.67 -12.24
CA CYS A 198 -18.34 10.71 -13.27
C CYS A 198 -18.85 9.96 -14.50
N TRP A 199 -19.13 10.69 -15.57
CA TRP A 199 -19.56 10.09 -16.83
C TRP A 199 -18.41 9.35 -17.48
N ALA A 200 -18.50 8.01 -17.51
CA ALA A 200 -17.58 7.13 -18.21
C ALA A 200 -17.88 7.17 -19.72
N ASN A 201 -17.55 8.30 -20.35
CA ASN A 201 -17.98 8.70 -21.68
C ASN A 201 -17.16 8.04 -22.83
N GLU A 202 -16.66 6.83 -22.61
CA GLU A 202 -15.91 6.05 -23.58
C GLU A 202 -16.69 4.82 -24.03
N ASN A 203 -16.29 4.25 -25.18
CA ASN A 203 -16.88 3.00 -25.66
C ASN A 203 -16.71 1.88 -24.63
N TRP A 204 -17.74 1.08 -24.43
CA TRP A 204 -17.59 -0.17 -23.71
C TRP A 204 -16.99 -1.21 -24.65
N SER A 205 -15.74 -1.62 -24.41
CA SER A 205 -15.06 -2.67 -25.19
C SER A 205 -14.91 -3.97 -24.40
N ARG A 206 -14.87 -5.10 -25.10
CA ARG A 206 -14.61 -6.43 -24.50
C ARG A 206 -13.23 -6.51 -23.85
N ARG A 207 -12.25 -5.77 -24.39
CA ARG A 207 -10.95 -5.57 -23.73
C ARG A 207 -11.12 -4.46 -22.70
N TRP A 208 -10.82 -4.77 -21.43
CA TRP A 208 -10.84 -3.85 -20.29
C TRP A 208 -9.72 -2.78 -20.34
N ASP A 209 -9.26 -2.38 -21.52
CA ASP A 209 -8.16 -1.43 -21.72
C ASP A 209 -8.54 -0.21 -22.58
N GLY A 210 -9.83 -0.04 -22.87
CA GLY A 210 -10.37 1.08 -23.65
C GLY A 210 -9.90 1.12 -25.11
N ARG A 211 -9.41 0.00 -25.66
CA ARG A 211 -8.96 -0.12 -27.06
C ARG A 211 -10.05 -0.71 -27.96
N GLY A 212 -10.27 -0.07 -29.11
CA GLY A 212 -11.47 -0.17 -29.93
C GLY A 212 -11.62 -1.37 -30.87
N ASP A 213 -10.98 -2.52 -30.61
CA ASP A 213 -11.04 -3.66 -31.55
C ASP A 213 -12.24 -4.62 -31.29
N ASP A 214 -13.02 -4.44 -30.22
CA ASP A 214 -14.24 -5.24 -29.94
C ASP A 214 -15.24 -4.41 -29.10
N ILE A 215 -15.97 -3.49 -29.73
CA ILE A 215 -16.95 -2.62 -29.04
C ILE A 215 -18.21 -3.42 -28.70
N LEU A 216 -18.57 -3.48 -27.42
CA LEU A 216 -19.81 -4.07 -26.89
C LEU A 216 -20.95 -3.05 -26.83
N MET A 217 -20.62 -1.79 -26.49
CA MET A 217 -21.54 -0.66 -26.52
C MET A 217 -20.80 0.58 -27.02
N ALA A 218 -21.29 1.16 -28.11
CA ALA A 218 -20.70 2.37 -28.68
C ALA A 218 -21.14 3.61 -27.91
N GLN A 219 -20.23 4.58 -27.79
CA GLN A 219 -20.51 5.91 -27.30
C GLN A 219 -20.43 6.88 -28.47
N GLU A 220 -21.56 7.52 -28.75
CA GLU A 220 -21.64 8.63 -29.70
C GLU A 220 -21.81 9.95 -28.93
N HIS A 221 -21.36 11.03 -29.56
CA HIS A 221 -21.38 12.38 -28.99
C HIS A 221 -21.96 13.34 -30.01
N SER A 222 -23.14 13.87 -29.72
CA SER A 222 -23.83 14.88 -30.52
C SER A 222 -24.43 15.98 -29.64
N PRO A 223 -24.75 17.17 -30.18
CA PRO A 223 -25.45 18.19 -29.43
C PRO A 223 -26.79 17.73 -28.84
N GLN A 224 -27.47 16.78 -29.50
CA GLN A 224 -28.70 16.16 -29.02
C GLN A 224 -28.42 15.24 -27.83
N ASP A 225 -27.36 14.43 -27.91
CA ASP A 225 -26.93 13.56 -26.80
C ASP A 225 -26.51 14.36 -25.59
N ASP A 226 -25.84 15.50 -25.77
CA ASP A 226 -25.48 16.39 -24.66
C ASP A 226 -26.72 16.80 -23.86
N LEU A 227 -27.79 17.20 -24.56
CA LEU A 227 -29.05 17.62 -23.93
C LEU A 227 -29.80 16.43 -23.32
N ALA A 228 -29.79 15.26 -23.97
CA ALA A 228 -30.42 14.05 -23.45
C ALA A 228 -29.71 13.56 -22.17
N PHE A 229 -28.37 13.57 -22.17
CA PHE A 229 -27.56 13.17 -21.03
C PHE A 229 -27.79 14.09 -19.82
N ILE A 230 -27.69 15.42 -19.99
CA ILE A 230 -27.87 16.34 -18.87
C ILE A 230 -29.29 16.28 -18.30
N ALA A 231 -30.29 16.02 -19.15
CA ALA A 231 -31.67 15.81 -18.73
C ALA A 231 -31.84 14.51 -17.94
N ASP A 232 -31.17 13.43 -18.35
CA ASP A 232 -31.20 12.13 -17.67
C ASP A 232 -30.60 12.21 -16.25
N ILE A 233 -29.49 12.94 -16.08
CA ILE A 233 -28.86 13.08 -14.76
C ILE A 233 -29.43 14.21 -13.91
N ALA A 234 -30.32 15.04 -14.46
CA ALA A 234 -30.93 16.18 -13.78
C ALA A 234 -31.57 15.86 -12.42
N PRO A 235 -32.27 14.71 -12.22
CA PRO A 235 -32.81 14.36 -10.90
C PRO A 235 -31.74 14.28 -9.82
N TYR A 236 -30.56 13.75 -10.13
CA TYR A 236 -29.43 13.69 -9.19
C TYR A 236 -28.88 15.07 -8.88
N LEU A 237 -28.71 15.92 -9.89
CA LEU A 237 -28.18 17.29 -9.72
C LEU A 237 -29.09 18.19 -8.87
N ARG A 238 -30.39 17.87 -8.79
CA ARG A 238 -31.37 18.58 -7.94
C ARG A 238 -31.37 18.10 -6.50
N ASP A 239 -30.95 16.86 -6.23
CA ASP A 239 -30.96 16.31 -4.88
C ASP A 239 -30.07 17.16 -3.95
N ALA A 240 -30.57 17.44 -2.74
CA ALA A 240 -29.88 18.26 -1.76
C ALA A 240 -28.61 17.58 -1.19
N ARG A 241 -28.56 16.24 -1.24
CA ARG A 241 -27.42 15.42 -0.81
C ARG A 241 -26.29 15.39 -1.85
N TYR A 242 -26.51 15.89 -3.07
CA TYR A 242 -25.50 15.86 -4.13
C TYR A 242 -24.30 16.75 -3.80
N VAL A 243 -23.09 16.31 -4.14
CA VAL A 243 -21.86 17.06 -3.85
C VAL A 243 -21.85 18.39 -4.63
N ARG A 244 -21.59 19.48 -3.90
CA ARG A 244 -21.54 20.84 -4.45
C ARG A 244 -20.22 21.51 -4.14
N VAL A 245 -19.64 22.17 -5.14
CA VAL A 245 -18.47 23.02 -5.01
C VAL A 245 -18.94 24.45 -5.24
N GLU A 246 -18.80 25.31 -4.23
CA GLU A 246 -19.31 26.69 -4.28
C GLU A 246 -20.81 26.78 -4.62
N GLY A 247 -21.60 25.84 -4.08
CA GLY A 247 -23.05 25.73 -4.32
C GLY A 247 -23.44 25.07 -5.65
N LYS A 248 -22.49 24.88 -6.57
CA LYS A 248 -22.72 24.27 -7.89
C LYS A 248 -22.60 22.74 -7.81
N PRO A 249 -23.55 21.93 -8.33
CA PRO A 249 -23.42 20.49 -8.33
C PRO A 249 -22.25 20.06 -9.22
N LEU A 250 -21.44 19.14 -8.71
CA LEU A 250 -20.20 18.67 -9.35
C LEU A 250 -20.46 17.52 -10.32
N LEU A 251 -20.11 17.71 -11.59
CA LEU A 251 -20.17 16.68 -12.63
C LEU A 251 -18.79 16.45 -13.23
N LEU A 252 -18.35 15.20 -13.19
CA LEU A 252 -17.08 14.76 -13.79
C LEU A 252 -17.30 14.15 -15.18
N VAL A 253 -16.36 14.39 -16.08
CA VAL A 253 -16.27 13.70 -17.38
C VAL A 253 -14.93 12.97 -17.46
N TYR A 254 -14.98 11.65 -17.66
CA TYR A 254 -13.81 10.78 -17.58
C TYR A 254 -12.79 11.04 -18.71
N ARG A 255 -13.27 11.26 -19.94
CA ARG A 255 -12.45 11.55 -21.13
C ARG A 255 -13.00 12.72 -21.91
N ALA A 256 -12.71 13.93 -21.42
CA ALA A 256 -13.19 15.17 -22.05
C ALA A 256 -12.77 15.33 -23.53
N GLY A 257 -11.61 14.83 -23.95
CA GLY A 257 -11.18 14.92 -25.35
C GLY A 257 -11.86 13.96 -26.32
N LEU A 258 -12.79 13.12 -25.85
CA LEU A 258 -13.72 12.39 -26.74
C LEU A 258 -14.91 13.25 -27.18
N LEU A 259 -15.18 14.37 -26.50
CA LEU A 259 -16.22 15.30 -26.92
C LEU A 259 -15.74 16.07 -28.17
N PRO A 260 -16.50 16.05 -29.28
CA PRO A 260 -16.11 16.75 -30.51
C PRO A 260 -15.97 18.27 -30.32
N ASP A 261 -16.81 18.86 -29.47
CA ASP A 261 -16.83 20.26 -29.09
C ASP A 261 -17.14 20.39 -27.60
N ALA A 262 -16.13 20.12 -26.75
CA ALA A 262 -16.27 20.12 -25.30
C ALA A 262 -16.79 21.47 -24.74
N ALA A 263 -16.33 22.60 -25.30
CA ALA A 263 -16.75 23.93 -24.86
C ALA A 263 -18.22 24.19 -25.22
N GLY A 264 -18.66 23.81 -26.42
CA GLY A 264 -20.07 23.87 -26.78
C GLY A 264 -20.93 22.92 -25.94
N THR A 265 -20.46 21.71 -25.64
CA THR A 265 -21.15 20.76 -24.75
C THR A 265 -21.34 21.36 -23.36
N ALA A 266 -20.29 21.93 -22.77
CA ALA A 266 -20.36 22.62 -21.49
C ALA A 266 -21.39 23.77 -21.50
N GLN A 267 -21.40 24.58 -22.56
CA GLN A 267 -22.35 25.68 -22.69
C GLN A 267 -23.80 25.19 -22.82
N ARG A 268 -24.05 24.11 -23.57
CA ARG A 268 -25.37 23.47 -23.69
C ARG A 268 -25.86 22.97 -22.34
N TRP A 269 -25.03 22.25 -21.59
CA TRP A 269 -25.37 21.76 -20.26
C TRP A 269 -25.71 22.88 -19.28
N ARG A 270 -24.86 23.91 -19.19
CA ARG A 270 -25.14 25.07 -18.31
C ARG A 270 -26.43 25.77 -18.68
N THR A 271 -26.68 25.99 -19.96
CA THR A 271 -27.90 26.63 -20.44
C THR A 271 -29.14 25.82 -20.08
N TRP A 272 -29.08 24.51 -20.31
CA TRP A 272 -30.16 23.60 -19.96
C TRP A 272 -30.41 23.57 -18.43
N CYS A 273 -29.36 23.46 -17.62
CA CYS A 273 -29.45 23.44 -16.15
C CYS A 273 -30.06 24.72 -15.58
N ARG A 274 -29.66 25.90 -16.08
CA ARG A 274 -30.26 27.19 -15.70
C ARG A 274 -31.74 27.25 -16.06
N ALA A 275 -32.10 26.83 -17.28
CA ALA A 275 -33.50 26.83 -17.75
C ALA A 275 -34.40 25.84 -16.98
N ASN A 276 -33.82 24.80 -16.38
CA ASN A 276 -34.56 23.71 -15.70
C ASN A 276 -34.41 23.72 -14.16
N GLY A 277 -34.06 24.87 -13.58
CA GLY A 277 -34.07 25.10 -12.14
C GLY A 277 -32.91 24.50 -11.34
N ILE A 278 -31.85 24.02 -12.01
CA ILE A 278 -30.63 23.51 -11.33
C ILE A 278 -29.65 24.66 -11.05
N GLY A 279 -29.62 25.68 -11.91
CA GLY A 279 -28.69 26.80 -11.83
C GLY A 279 -27.35 26.48 -12.52
N GLU A 280 -26.26 27.05 -11.99
CA GLU A 280 -24.91 26.75 -12.47
C GLU A 280 -24.40 25.40 -11.99
N ILE A 281 -23.54 24.77 -12.80
CA ILE A 281 -22.90 23.47 -12.51
C ILE A 281 -21.37 23.60 -12.45
N MET A 282 -20.71 22.71 -11.72
CA MET A 282 -19.25 22.62 -11.65
C MET A 282 -18.80 21.46 -12.54
N LEU A 283 -18.14 21.75 -13.65
CA LEU A 283 -17.66 20.76 -14.61
C LEU A 283 -16.18 20.46 -14.37
N ALA A 284 -15.87 19.18 -14.16
CA ALA A 284 -14.51 18.72 -13.96
C ALA A 284 -14.10 17.64 -14.96
N CYS A 285 -12.88 17.73 -15.50
CA CYS A 285 -12.31 16.68 -16.35
C CYS A 285 -11.35 15.80 -15.56
N VAL A 286 -11.40 14.48 -15.77
CA VAL A 286 -10.47 13.54 -15.11
C VAL A 286 -9.13 13.53 -15.84
N GLU A 287 -8.04 13.81 -15.11
CA GLU A 287 -6.67 13.74 -15.61
C GLU A 287 -6.17 12.29 -15.63
N GLY A 288 -6.55 11.57 -16.67
CA GLY A 288 -6.10 10.21 -16.94
C GLY A 288 -5.22 10.16 -18.18
N PHE A 289 -5.82 9.74 -19.29
CA PHE A 289 -5.14 9.61 -20.59
C PHE A 289 -4.83 10.96 -21.27
N GLU A 290 -5.58 11.99 -20.90
CA GLU A 290 -5.55 13.34 -21.46
C GLU A 290 -5.53 14.33 -20.29
N GLN A 291 -4.84 15.45 -20.47
CA GLN A 291 -4.67 16.49 -19.45
C GLN A 291 -4.87 17.86 -20.11
N PRO A 292 -6.08 18.19 -20.59
CA PRO A 292 -6.38 19.53 -21.09
C PRO A 292 -6.39 20.54 -19.93
N ASP A 293 -6.06 21.79 -20.22
CA ASP A 293 -6.45 22.88 -19.30
C ASP A 293 -7.99 22.98 -19.32
N PRO A 294 -8.68 22.84 -18.18
CA PRO A 294 -10.15 22.83 -18.16
C PRO A 294 -10.75 24.13 -18.74
N ARG A 295 -10.04 25.26 -18.62
CA ARG A 295 -10.51 26.55 -19.14
C ARG A 295 -10.60 26.57 -20.66
N ASP A 296 -9.71 25.84 -21.35
CA ASP A 296 -9.68 25.77 -22.81
C ASP A 296 -10.87 24.98 -23.39
N ILE A 297 -11.53 24.16 -22.56
CA ILE A 297 -12.64 23.29 -22.96
C ILE A 297 -13.97 23.70 -22.32
N GLY A 298 -14.04 24.87 -21.68
CA GLY A 298 -15.26 25.37 -21.02
C GLY A 298 -15.59 24.71 -19.68
N PHE A 299 -14.64 23.99 -19.09
CA PHE A 299 -14.77 23.33 -17.79
C PHE A 299 -14.17 24.22 -16.68
N ASP A 300 -14.51 23.94 -15.42
CA ASP A 300 -14.09 24.74 -14.28
C ASP A 300 -12.83 24.18 -13.59
N ALA A 301 -12.69 22.85 -13.59
CA ALA A 301 -11.68 22.16 -12.80
C ALA A 301 -11.16 20.89 -13.49
N ALA A 302 -10.08 20.35 -12.94
CA ALA A 302 -9.61 19.01 -13.25
C ALA A 302 -9.53 18.14 -11.98
N VAL A 303 -9.52 16.82 -12.14
CA VAL A 303 -9.43 15.83 -11.05
C VAL A 303 -8.29 14.87 -11.36
N GLU A 304 -7.30 14.79 -10.47
CA GLU A 304 -6.22 13.81 -10.59
C GLU A 304 -6.71 12.37 -10.42
N PHE A 305 -6.23 11.47 -11.28
CA PHE A 305 -6.63 10.06 -11.26
C PHE A 305 -5.41 9.12 -11.30
N PRO A 306 -4.62 9.02 -10.20
CA PRO A 306 -3.55 8.05 -10.13
C PRO A 306 -4.11 6.61 -10.25
N PRO A 307 -3.37 5.69 -10.91
CA PRO A 307 -1.98 5.81 -11.32
C PRO A 307 -1.74 6.29 -12.76
N ASN A 308 -2.79 6.67 -13.51
CA ASN A 308 -2.71 6.90 -14.97
C ASN A 308 -1.75 8.02 -15.39
N MET A 309 -1.37 8.90 -14.47
CA MET A 309 -0.56 10.06 -14.75
C MET A 309 0.94 9.85 -14.57
N ALA A 310 1.42 8.72 -14.05
CA ALA A 310 2.83 8.48 -13.72
C ALA A 310 3.42 7.27 -14.46
N THR A 311 4.75 7.21 -14.54
CA THR A 311 5.46 6.04 -15.07
C THR A 311 6.55 5.58 -14.11
N PRO A 312 6.18 4.91 -13.00
CA PRO A 312 7.15 4.44 -12.01
C PRO A 312 8.14 3.41 -12.56
N THR A 313 9.21 3.15 -11.81
CA THR A 313 10.22 2.15 -12.13
C THR A 313 9.60 0.78 -12.32
N ASN A 314 9.98 0.14 -13.43
CA ASN A 314 9.60 -1.23 -13.73
C ASN A 314 10.53 -2.21 -13.00
N ILE A 315 9.98 -2.91 -12.01
CA ILE A 315 10.68 -3.87 -11.16
C ILE A 315 10.37 -5.33 -11.53
N THR A 316 9.75 -5.57 -12.69
CA THR A 316 9.36 -6.92 -13.15
C THR A 316 10.56 -7.87 -13.16
N ALA A 317 11.74 -7.41 -13.60
CA ALA A 317 12.96 -8.24 -13.66
C ALA A 317 13.42 -8.77 -12.30
N ARG A 318 13.02 -8.13 -11.19
CA ARG A 318 13.39 -8.55 -9.83
C ARG A 318 12.45 -9.62 -9.29
N GLN A 319 11.23 -9.72 -9.83
CA GLN A 319 10.19 -10.60 -9.30
C GLN A 319 10.52 -12.07 -9.55
N ARG A 320 10.23 -12.93 -8.58
CA ARG A 320 10.40 -14.38 -8.65
C ARG A 320 9.09 -15.00 -9.14
N LEU A 321 9.07 -15.49 -10.38
CA LEU A 321 7.84 -15.90 -11.05
C LEU A 321 7.32 -17.24 -10.54
N ILE A 322 6.02 -17.27 -10.21
CA ILE A 322 5.25 -18.50 -10.00
C ILE A 322 4.73 -19.00 -11.34
N ASN A 323 4.26 -18.08 -12.19
CA ASN A 323 3.86 -18.36 -13.55
C ASN A 323 4.99 -17.98 -14.52
N PRO A 324 5.75 -18.95 -15.09
CA PRO A 324 6.82 -18.65 -16.06
C PRO A 324 6.30 -18.01 -17.36
N ALA A 325 5.00 -18.17 -17.64
CA ALA A 325 4.32 -17.54 -18.77
C ALA A 325 3.84 -16.12 -18.50
N TYR A 326 4.09 -15.55 -17.30
CA TYR A 326 3.73 -14.17 -17.00
C TYR A 326 4.40 -13.18 -17.98
N ARG A 327 3.60 -12.28 -18.56
CA ARG A 327 3.98 -11.22 -19.51
C ARG A 327 3.42 -9.86 -19.08
N GLY A 328 3.02 -9.74 -17.81
CA GLY A 328 2.56 -8.48 -17.24
C GLY A 328 3.71 -7.56 -16.85
N GLN A 329 3.38 -6.52 -16.10
CA GLN A 329 4.33 -5.53 -15.62
C GLN A 329 4.15 -5.31 -14.12
N VAL A 330 5.26 -5.33 -13.38
CA VAL A 330 5.32 -4.95 -11.96
C VAL A 330 6.06 -3.62 -11.82
N LEU A 331 5.43 -2.66 -11.16
CA LEU A 331 5.90 -1.30 -10.94
C LEU A 331 6.02 -1.02 -9.45
N ASP A 332 6.93 -0.13 -9.06
CA ASP A 332 7.07 0.30 -7.67
C ASP A 332 6.04 1.40 -7.34
N TRP A 333 5.08 1.09 -6.45
CA TRP A 333 4.05 2.04 -6.02
C TRP A 333 4.61 3.22 -5.23
N ARG A 334 5.72 3.03 -4.51
CA ARG A 334 6.31 4.08 -3.65
C ARG A 334 6.82 5.25 -4.50
N GLU A 335 7.30 4.96 -5.70
CA GLU A 335 7.67 5.99 -6.67
C GLU A 335 6.47 6.73 -7.24
N LEU A 336 5.35 6.05 -7.52
CA LEU A 336 4.09 6.68 -7.91
C LEU A 336 3.66 7.72 -6.86
N ALA A 337 3.54 7.28 -5.60
CA ALA A 337 3.10 8.14 -4.50
C ALA A 337 4.02 9.36 -4.33
N ARG A 338 5.35 9.15 -4.39
CA ARG A 338 6.34 10.23 -4.29
C ARG A 338 6.29 11.19 -5.48
N GLU A 339 6.13 10.66 -6.70
CA GLU A 339 6.08 11.47 -7.92
C GLU A 339 4.83 12.35 -7.92
N VAL A 340 3.64 11.76 -7.70
CA VAL A 340 2.37 12.50 -7.71
C VAL A 340 2.29 13.46 -6.53
N GLY A 341 2.69 13.04 -5.33
CA GLY A 341 2.68 13.89 -4.13
C GLY A 341 3.59 15.13 -4.22
N ARG A 342 4.58 15.14 -5.12
CA ARG A 342 5.50 16.28 -5.35
C ARG A 342 5.14 17.15 -6.55
N ARG A 343 4.07 16.83 -7.28
CA ARG A 343 3.69 17.62 -8.45
C ARG A 343 3.22 19.02 -8.06
N PRO A 344 3.68 20.06 -8.77
CA PRO A 344 3.21 21.42 -8.53
C PRO A 344 1.72 21.54 -8.91
N MET A 345 0.98 22.34 -8.15
CA MET A 345 -0.40 22.66 -8.49
C MET A 345 -0.44 23.58 -9.72
N PRO A 346 -1.33 23.32 -10.70
CA PRO A 346 -1.50 24.18 -11.85
C PRO A 346 -2.22 25.50 -11.47
N SER A 347 -2.29 26.43 -12.42
CA SER A 347 -2.98 27.72 -12.22
C SER A 347 -4.52 27.63 -12.23
N TYR A 348 -5.09 26.54 -12.76
CA TYR A 348 -6.52 26.25 -12.71
C TYR A 348 -6.88 25.43 -11.47
N LEU A 349 -8.18 25.32 -11.16
CA LEU A 349 -8.63 24.50 -10.03
C LEU A 349 -8.37 23.01 -10.33
N LEU A 350 -7.51 22.40 -9.53
CA LEU A 350 -7.22 20.97 -9.57
C LEU A 350 -7.63 20.35 -8.23
N PHE A 351 -8.49 19.33 -8.28
CA PHE A 351 -8.74 18.47 -7.15
C PHE A 351 -7.67 17.36 -7.12
N PRO A 352 -6.82 17.31 -6.10
CA PRO A 352 -5.75 16.33 -6.04
C PRO A 352 -6.27 14.91 -5.80
N GLY A 353 -5.49 13.92 -6.20
CA GLY A 353 -5.89 12.52 -6.22
C GLY A 353 -4.84 11.60 -5.60
N VAL A 354 -5.29 10.58 -4.86
CA VAL A 354 -4.45 9.51 -4.30
C VAL A 354 -5.04 8.12 -4.63
N ASN A 355 -4.25 7.05 -4.49
CA ASN A 355 -4.76 5.67 -4.60
C ASN A 355 -4.11 4.73 -3.57
N PRO A 356 -4.83 3.71 -3.03
CA PRO A 356 -4.26 2.76 -2.08
C PRO A 356 -3.40 1.68 -2.76
N GLY A 357 -3.46 1.55 -4.08
CA GLY A 357 -2.75 0.52 -4.82
C GLY A 357 -3.34 0.32 -6.20
N TRP A 358 -2.74 -0.56 -7.01
CA TRP A 358 -3.28 -0.93 -8.32
C TRP A 358 -2.78 -2.30 -8.74
N ASP A 359 -3.69 -3.18 -9.13
CA ASP A 359 -3.43 -4.51 -9.67
C ASP A 359 -4.62 -4.97 -10.51
N ASN A 360 -4.47 -4.95 -11.84
CA ASN A 360 -5.51 -5.42 -12.76
C ASN A 360 -5.27 -6.83 -13.32
N GLU A 361 -4.46 -7.64 -12.62
CA GLU A 361 -4.32 -9.08 -12.90
C GLU A 361 -5.67 -9.83 -12.96
N PRO A 362 -6.69 -9.54 -12.10
CA PRO A 362 -8.02 -10.16 -12.22
C PRO A 362 -8.70 -9.98 -13.58
N ARG A 363 -8.50 -8.82 -14.25
CA ARG A 363 -9.04 -8.53 -15.59
C ARG A 363 -8.11 -9.00 -16.72
N ARG A 364 -6.81 -9.19 -16.45
CA ARG A 364 -5.78 -9.45 -17.45
C ARG A 364 -4.83 -10.57 -17.03
N SER A 365 -5.36 -11.76 -16.75
CA SER A 365 -4.55 -12.85 -16.22
C SER A 365 -3.30 -13.15 -17.05
N GLY A 366 -2.13 -13.26 -16.40
CA GLY A 366 -0.81 -13.41 -16.99
C GLY A 366 -0.24 -12.14 -17.61
N ARG A 367 -0.99 -11.03 -17.66
CA ARG A 367 -0.67 -9.78 -18.38
C ARG A 367 -1.07 -8.52 -17.60
N GLY A 368 -1.37 -8.66 -16.30
CA GLY A 368 -1.73 -7.55 -15.42
C GLY A 368 -0.60 -6.54 -15.25
N ARG A 369 -1.00 -5.32 -14.91
CA ARG A 369 -0.12 -4.26 -14.42
C ARG A 369 -0.32 -4.16 -12.92
N VAL A 370 0.73 -4.48 -12.17
CA VAL A 370 0.75 -4.56 -10.71
C VAL A 370 1.64 -3.47 -10.16
N TYR A 371 1.16 -2.72 -9.16
CA TYR A 371 1.92 -1.74 -8.41
C TYR A 371 2.25 -2.35 -7.05
N ALA A 372 3.44 -2.95 -6.95
CA ALA A 372 3.91 -3.60 -5.74
C ALA A 372 4.36 -2.54 -4.71
N HIS A 373 4.55 -2.98 -3.46
CA HIS A 373 5.03 -2.16 -2.35
C HIS A 373 4.07 -1.04 -1.91
N ALA A 374 2.80 -1.12 -2.30
CA ALA A 374 1.74 -0.31 -1.70
C ALA A 374 1.45 -0.78 -0.26
N SER A 375 1.32 0.15 0.69
CA SER A 375 1.01 -0.14 2.09
C SER A 375 0.01 0.86 2.66
N PRO A 376 -0.82 0.50 3.66
CA PRO A 376 -1.71 1.42 4.35
C PRO A 376 -0.97 2.64 4.93
N ARG A 377 0.23 2.47 5.52
CA ARG A 377 1.03 3.59 6.03
C ARG A 377 1.56 4.48 4.91
N GLY A 378 2.06 3.91 3.81
CA GLY A 378 2.48 4.68 2.65
C GLY A 378 1.34 5.50 2.07
N TYR A 379 0.14 4.91 1.97
CA TYR A 379 -1.07 5.60 1.53
C TYR A 379 -1.50 6.70 2.51
N ARG A 380 -1.48 6.43 3.84
CA ARG A 380 -1.75 7.43 4.89
C ARG A 380 -0.85 8.64 4.70
N ASP A 381 0.45 8.42 4.58
CA ASP A 381 1.43 9.51 4.50
C ASP A 381 1.22 10.34 3.23
N TRP A 382 0.93 9.69 2.08
CA TRP A 382 0.63 10.40 0.84
C TRP A 382 -0.67 11.21 0.93
N LEU A 383 -1.74 10.64 1.51
CA LEU A 383 -3.01 11.35 1.71
C LEU A 383 -2.83 12.52 2.68
N GLN A 384 -2.15 12.32 3.80
CA GLN A 384 -1.88 13.34 4.80
C GLN A 384 -1.06 14.50 4.20
N GLN A 385 0.00 14.18 3.45
CA GLN A 385 0.80 15.17 2.74
C GLN A 385 -0.05 15.94 1.71
N THR A 386 -0.93 15.26 0.99
CA THR A 386 -1.84 15.87 0.01
C THR A 386 -2.80 16.85 0.68
N ILE A 387 -3.38 16.48 1.83
CA ILE A 387 -4.22 17.38 2.64
C ILE A 387 -3.42 18.64 3.03
N GLN A 388 -2.27 18.45 3.65
CA GLN A 388 -1.45 19.53 4.21
C GLN A 388 -0.90 20.49 3.16
N GLN A 389 -0.44 19.96 2.02
CA GLN A 389 0.29 20.75 1.03
C GLN A 389 -0.60 21.26 -0.12
N ARG A 390 -1.72 20.57 -0.42
CA ARG A 390 -2.51 20.83 -1.63
C ARG A 390 -3.96 21.23 -1.35
N ALA A 391 -4.50 20.96 -0.16
CA ALA A 391 -5.87 21.32 0.20
C ALA A 391 -5.96 22.44 1.26
N ASP A 392 -5.04 22.49 2.23
CA ASP A 392 -5.17 23.39 3.40
C ASP A 392 -5.24 24.89 3.05
N THR A 393 -4.66 25.31 1.92
CA THR A 393 -4.69 26.72 1.46
C THR A 393 -5.97 27.10 0.73
N LEU A 394 -6.81 26.13 0.33
CA LEU A 394 -8.04 26.38 -0.40
C LEU A 394 -9.20 26.75 0.56
N PRO A 395 -10.24 27.46 0.08
CA PRO A 395 -11.50 27.59 0.82
C PRO A 395 -12.13 26.22 1.08
N ALA A 396 -12.83 26.04 2.20
CA ALA A 396 -13.42 24.75 2.61
C ALA A 396 -14.25 24.08 1.51
N SER A 397 -15.04 24.85 0.76
CA SER A 397 -15.86 24.38 -0.37
C SER A 397 -15.07 23.80 -1.55
N ARG A 398 -13.75 24.02 -1.60
CA ARG A 398 -12.84 23.54 -2.65
C ARG A 398 -11.86 22.47 -2.14
N ARG A 399 -11.88 22.11 -0.85
CA ARG A 399 -10.97 21.12 -0.24
C ARG A 399 -11.43 19.69 -0.50
N LEU A 400 -11.63 19.34 -1.76
CA LEU A 400 -11.95 17.97 -2.16
C LEU A 400 -10.67 17.23 -2.53
N ILE A 401 -10.51 16.01 -2.05
CA ILE A 401 -9.43 15.11 -2.43
C ILE A 401 -10.05 13.82 -2.94
N PHE A 402 -9.68 13.42 -4.15
CA PHE A 402 -10.20 12.22 -4.76
C PHE A 402 -9.35 11.00 -4.41
N ILE A 403 -10.01 9.87 -4.18
CA ILE A 403 -9.36 8.59 -3.92
C ILE A 403 -9.83 7.59 -4.97
N ASN A 404 -8.89 7.05 -5.74
CA ASN A 404 -9.13 5.95 -6.65
C ASN A 404 -8.72 4.65 -5.95
N ALA A 405 -9.62 3.84 -5.38
CA ALA A 405 -11.08 3.96 -5.32
C ALA A 405 -11.62 3.34 -4.02
N TRP A 406 -12.94 3.41 -3.83
CA TRP A 406 -13.65 2.69 -2.79
C TRP A 406 -13.56 1.17 -3.03
N ASN A 407 -14.04 0.70 -4.20
CA ASN A 407 -14.32 -0.72 -4.49
C ASN A 407 -13.87 -1.20 -5.89
N GLU A 408 -12.79 -0.69 -6.48
CA GLU A 408 -12.26 -1.23 -7.75
C GLU A 408 -11.48 -2.54 -7.54
N TRP A 409 -12.18 -3.59 -7.11
CA TRP A 409 -11.57 -4.87 -6.71
C TRP A 409 -10.76 -5.55 -7.81
N ALA A 410 -11.25 -5.52 -9.04
CA ALA A 410 -10.58 -6.16 -10.16
C ALA A 410 -9.40 -5.32 -10.72
N GLU A 411 -9.18 -4.13 -10.18
CA GLU A 411 -8.00 -3.29 -10.42
C GLU A 411 -7.18 -3.04 -9.15
N GLY A 412 -7.49 -3.72 -8.04
CA GLY A 412 -6.75 -3.66 -6.78
C GLY A 412 -6.78 -2.31 -6.06
N ALA A 413 -7.44 -1.29 -6.60
CA ALA A 413 -7.60 0.04 -6.04
C ALA A 413 -8.80 0.05 -5.07
N VAL A 414 -8.60 -0.52 -3.88
CA VAL A 414 -9.68 -0.80 -2.92
C VAL A 414 -9.37 -0.26 -1.54
N LEU A 415 -10.29 0.53 -0.98
CA LEU A 415 -10.34 0.91 0.43
C LEU A 415 -11.18 -0.05 1.28
N GLU A 416 -12.16 -0.74 0.68
CA GLU A 416 -12.99 -1.70 1.41
C GLU A 416 -12.15 -2.75 2.15
N PRO A 417 -12.62 -3.24 3.31
CA PRO A 417 -11.89 -4.25 4.07
C PRO A 417 -11.69 -5.54 3.27
N ASP A 418 -10.46 -6.04 3.25
CA ASP A 418 -10.12 -7.35 2.67
C ASP A 418 -9.75 -8.36 3.77
N ALA A 419 -9.73 -9.65 3.43
CA ALA A 419 -9.47 -10.72 4.40
C ALA A 419 -8.02 -10.68 4.97
N ARG A 420 -7.07 -10.12 4.21
CA ARG A 420 -5.65 -10.14 4.53
C ARG A 420 -5.26 -9.02 5.50
N LEU A 421 -5.74 -7.79 5.26
CA LEU A 421 -5.40 -6.60 6.05
C LEU A 421 -6.58 -6.02 6.85
N GLY A 422 -7.78 -6.56 6.69
CA GLY A 422 -8.96 -6.09 7.41
C GLY A 422 -9.24 -4.62 7.09
N HIS A 423 -9.36 -3.80 8.13
CA HIS A 423 -9.69 -2.37 8.03
C HIS A 423 -8.45 -1.48 7.90
N ALA A 424 -7.25 -2.02 7.61
CA ALA A 424 -6.01 -1.23 7.65
C ALA A 424 -6.03 -0.01 6.70
N TRP A 425 -6.58 -0.14 5.48
CA TRP A 425 -6.71 0.95 4.51
C TRP A 425 -7.68 2.04 4.97
N LEU A 426 -8.80 1.64 5.56
CA LEU A 426 -9.76 2.58 6.15
C LEU A 426 -9.17 3.27 7.38
N ASN A 427 -8.49 2.53 8.26
CA ASN A 427 -7.81 3.10 9.42
C ASN A 427 -6.75 4.13 8.98
N ALA A 428 -5.93 3.79 7.98
CA ALA A 428 -4.98 4.72 7.37
C ALA A 428 -5.65 6.00 6.82
N THR A 429 -6.83 5.87 6.22
CA THR A 429 -7.63 7.03 5.75
C THR A 429 -8.04 7.93 6.91
N ARG A 430 -8.55 7.34 8.00
CA ARG A 430 -8.93 8.07 9.22
C ARG A 430 -7.73 8.77 9.87
N GLU A 431 -6.58 8.09 9.95
CA GLU A 431 -5.36 8.67 10.52
C GLU A 431 -4.83 9.84 9.69
N ALA A 432 -4.88 9.74 8.36
CA ALA A 432 -4.41 10.81 7.47
C ALA A 432 -5.19 12.13 7.64
N LEU A 433 -6.45 12.04 8.08
CA LEU A 433 -7.29 13.21 8.36
C LEU A 433 -6.94 13.90 9.68
N ARG A 434 -6.26 13.23 10.61
CA ARG A 434 -5.86 13.87 11.87
C ARG A 434 -4.77 14.90 11.58
N ARG A 435 -5.06 16.18 11.84
CA ARG A 435 -4.05 17.24 11.78
C ARG A 435 -2.97 16.92 12.79
N ALA A 436 -1.71 17.14 12.43
CA ALA A 436 -0.57 17.07 13.34
C ALA A 436 -0.63 18.11 14.50
N SER A 437 -1.68 18.93 14.58
CA SER A 437 -1.82 20.02 15.55
C SER A 437 -2.93 19.76 16.58
N VAL A 438 -2.66 18.86 17.52
CA VAL A 438 -3.01 18.93 18.97
C VAL A 438 -1.96 18.14 19.78
N GLN A 439 -1.29 17.19 19.15
CA GLN A 439 -0.02 16.66 19.59
C GLN A 439 0.94 16.84 18.41
N GLN A 440 1.90 17.77 18.53
CA GLN A 440 3.25 17.36 18.10
C GLN A 440 3.40 15.96 18.68
N PRO A 441 3.84 14.93 17.93
CA PRO A 441 4.24 13.71 18.62
C PRO A 441 5.18 14.21 19.70
N THR A 442 4.74 14.13 20.96
CA THR A 442 5.65 14.18 22.08
C THR A 442 6.54 13.03 21.72
N VAL A 443 7.69 13.33 21.07
CA VAL A 443 8.72 12.35 20.76
C VAL A 443 8.77 11.54 22.03
N ALA A 444 8.42 10.25 21.93
CA ALA A 444 8.20 9.43 23.11
C ALA A 444 9.35 9.75 24.07
N THR A 445 9.03 10.38 25.20
CA THR A 445 10.05 10.95 26.10
C THR A 445 10.83 9.84 26.82
N ARG A 446 10.53 8.59 26.44
CA ARG A 446 11.06 7.35 26.93
C ARG A 446 11.20 6.34 25.79
N PRO A 447 12.18 5.42 25.86
CA PRO A 447 12.26 4.26 24.97
C PRO A 447 11.25 3.15 25.36
N CYS A 448 10.98 2.25 24.41
CA CYS A 448 10.17 1.07 24.63
C CYS A 448 11.01 -0.22 24.61
N ALA A 449 10.90 -1.08 25.63
CA ALA A 449 11.46 -2.42 25.63
C ALA A 449 10.41 -3.43 25.14
N VAL A 450 10.71 -4.16 24.06
CA VAL A 450 9.90 -5.29 23.59
C VAL A 450 10.64 -6.58 23.94
N ILE A 451 10.06 -7.37 24.85
CA ILE A 451 10.71 -8.55 25.42
C ILE A 451 9.91 -9.80 25.04
N HIS A 452 10.51 -10.71 24.27
CA HIS A 452 9.91 -12.03 24.03
C HIS A 452 10.28 -13.02 25.14
N VAL A 453 9.28 -13.48 25.90
CA VAL A 453 9.45 -14.35 27.07
C VAL A 453 8.95 -15.76 26.76
N TRP A 454 9.89 -16.68 26.59
CA TRP A 454 9.64 -18.12 26.51
C TRP A 454 10.04 -18.86 27.79
N TYR A 455 11.11 -18.39 28.46
CA TYR A 455 11.61 -18.90 29.74
C TYR A 455 11.34 -17.87 30.84
N PRO A 456 10.23 -17.97 31.59
CA PRO A 456 9.83 -16.96 32.57
C PRO A 456 10.88 -16.72 33.66
N GLU A 457 11.67 -17.74 34.01
CA GLU A 457 12.73 -17.63 35.01
C GLU A 457 13.87 -16.70 34.60
N LEU A 458 14.04 -16.42 33.30
CA LEU A 458 15.06 -15.51 32.80
C LEU A 458 14.57 -14.07 32.68
N LEU A 459 13.30 -13.80 32.99
CA LEU A 459 12.75 -12.44 32.95
C LEU A 459 13.37 -11.54 34.03
N ASP A 460 13.76 -12.11 35.17
CA ASP A 460 14.31 -11.36 36.31
C ASP A 460 15.55 -10.57 35.92
N GLU A 461 16.49 -11.24 35.28
CA GLU A 461 17.77 -10.69 34.82
C GLU A 461 17.54 -9.50 33.87
N ILE A 462 16.55 -9.61 32.97
CA ILE A 462 16.20 -8.54 32.04
C ILE A 462 15.56 -7.36 32.78
N VAL A 463 14.64 -7.63 33.71
CA VAL A 463 13.95 -6.59 34.49
C VAL A 463 14.92 -5.86 35.43
N GLU A 464 15.85 -6.59 36.04
CA GLU A 464 16.93 -6.01 36.85
C GLU A 464 17.82 -5.11 36.02
N ALA A 465 18.23 -5.53 34.82
CA ALA A 465 19.02 -4.70 33.91
C ALA A 465 18.26 -3.44 33.45
N LEU A 466 16.96 -3.57 33.11
CA LEU A 466 16.12 -2.42 32.74
C LEU A 466 15.97 -1.43 33.91
N ARG A 467 15.75 -1.92 35.13
CA ARG A 467 15.67 -1.06 36.33
C ARG A 467 17.00 -0.37 36.61
N ALA A 468 18.10 -1.12 36.54
CA ALA A 468 19.44 -0.59 36.76
C ALA A 468 19.80 0.50 35.74
N SER A 469 19.31 0.38 34.50
CA SER A 469 19.57 1.37 33.44
C SER A 469 19.10 2.79 33.78
N GLY A 470 18.11 2.96 34.67
CA GLY A 470 17.61 4.27 35.10
C GLY A 470 16.72 5.00 34.10
N LEU A 471 16.48 4.44 32.91
CA LEU A 471 15.54 5.00 31.92
C LEU A 471 14.09 4.72 32.33
N ASP A 472 13.19 5.67 32.07
CA ASP A 472 11.74 5.41 32.11
C ASP A 472 11.42 4.53 30.90
N TRP A 473 10.87 3.33 31.11
CA TRP A 473 10.62 2.36 30.04
C TRP A 473 9.13 2.16 29.85
N ARG A 474 8.67 2.21 28.59
CA ARG A 474 7.47 1.47 28.21
C ARG A 474 7.86 0.00 28.00
N ILE A 475 7.18 -0.95 28.62
CA ILE A 475 7.52 -2.37 28.50
C ILE A 475 6.36 -3.13 27.85
N VAL A 476 6.67 -3.83 26.76
CA VAL A 476 5.75 -4.75 26.07
C VAL A 476 6.35 -6.14 26.06
N ILE A 477 5.67 -7.09 26.70
CA ILE A 477 6.06 -8.49 26.75
C ILE A 477 5.26 -9.27 25.71
N THR A 478 5.97 -10.03 24.87
CA THR A 478 5.36 -11.04 24.02
C THR A 478 5.64 -12.43 24.58
N THR A 479 4.67 -13.35 24.50
CA THR A 479 4.85 -14.73 24.97
C THR A 479 3.93 -15.70 24.24
N ALA A 480 4.24 -16.99 24.28
CA ALA A 480 3.38 -18.01 23.72
C ALA A 480 2.12 -18.25 24.58
N HIS A 481 1.00 -18.66 23.96
CA HIS A 481 -0.26 -18.95 24.65
C HIS A 481 -0.08 -19.88 25.85
N GLU A 482 0.72 -20.94 25.69
CA GLU A 482 1.02 -21.93 26.72
C GLU A 482 1.92 -21.41 27.85
N ARG A 483 2.63 -20.29 27.64
CA ARG A 483 3.50 -19.68 28.66
C ARG A 483 2.84 -18.51 29.38
N LYS A 484 1.73 -17.97 28.85
CA LYS A 484 1.05 -16.77 29.34
C LYS A 484 0.85 -16.75 30.86
N GLN A 485 0.34 -17.83 31.45
CA GLN A 485 0.08 -17.87 32.88
C GLN A 485 1.35 -17.83 33.74
N ALA A 486 2.41 -18.54 33.32
CA ALA A 486 3.68 -18.54 34.03
C ALA A 486 4.38 -17.17 33.94
N VAL A 487 4.29 -16.52 32.78
CA VAL A 487 4.79 -15.16 32.57
C VAL A 487 4.05 -14.15 33.44
N HIS A 488 2.71 -14.19 33.50
CA HIS A 488 1.95 -13.31 34.40
C HIS A 488 2.33 -13.48 35.87
N LYS A 489 2.47 -14.72 36.35
CA LYS A 489 2.94 -14.98 37.73
C LYS A 489 4.31 -14.35 38.01
N ARG A 490 5.22 -14.37 37.02
CA ARG A 490 6.54 -13.75 37.17
C ARG A 490 6.47 -12.22 37.15
N ILE A 491 5.66 -11.64 36.26
CA ILE A 491 5.39 -10.20 36.18
C ILE A 491 4.86 -9.68 37.53
N GLU A 492 3.88 -10.38 38.12
CA GLU A 492 3.32 -10.06 39.43
C GLU A 492 4.40 -10.13 40.53
N ALA A 493 5.19 -11.20 40.55
CA ALA A 493 6.27 -11.37 41.54
C ALA A 493 7.35 -10.28 41.43
N LEU A 494 7.60 -9.77 40.23
CA LEU A 494 8.55 -8.68 39.98
C LEU A 494 7.93 -7.30 40.22
N ALA A 495 6.61 -7.18 40.40
CA ALA A 495 5.88 -5.90 40.38
C ALA A 495 6.22 -5.06 39.13
N LEU A 496 6.18 -5.70 37.95
CA LEU A 496 6.50 -5.07 36.68
C LEU A 496 5.26 -4.48 36.02
N GLU A 497 5.28 -3.18 35.71
CA GLU A 497 4.26 -2.55 34.88
C GLU A 497 4.59 -2.80 33.40
N CYS A 498 3.74 -3.56 32.70
CA CYS A 498 3.95 -3.89 31.29
C CYS A 498 2.65 -4.27 30.58
N GLU A 499 2.66 -4.13 29.26
CA GLU A 499 1.64 -4.70 28.39
C GLU A 499 2.03 -6.14 28.01
N VAL A 500 1.11 -7.11 28.11
CA VAL A 500 1.37 -8.50 27.74
C VAL A 500 0.54 -8.90 26.52
N ARG A 501 1.22 -9.32 25.46
CA ARG A 501 0.61 -9.87 24.24
C ARG A 501 0.98 -11.33 24.07
N SER A 502 -0.02 -12.16 23.82
CA SER A 502 0.16 -13.61 23.70
C SER A 502 -0.14 -14.07 22.27
N PHE A 503 0.72 -14.93 21.73
CA PHE A 503 0.67 -15.43 20.37
C PHE A 503 0.78 -16.96 20.34
N PRO A 504 0.42 -17.63 19.23
CA PRO A 504 0.82 -19.01 18.99
C PRO A 504 2.36 -19.14 19.03
N ASN A 505 2.88 -20.29 19.46
CA ASN A 505 4.31 -20.58 19.41
C ASN A 505 4.78 -20.80 17.97
N HIS A 506 5.07 -19.71 17.27
CA HIS A 506 5.36 -19.70 15.84
C HIS A 506 6.21 -18.50 15.47
N GLY A 507 7.27 -18.73 14.68
CA GLY A 507 8.18 -17.68 14.22
C GLY A 507 9.06 -17.08 15.33
N ARG A 508 9.26 -17.84 16.42
CA ARG A 508 10.16 -17.53 17.54
C ARG A 508 9.90 -16.14 18.15
N ASP A 509 10.96 -15.40 18.46
CA ASP A 509 10.91 -14.02 18.93
C ASP A 509 10.65 -13.00 17.80
N ILE A 510 10.74 -13.42 16.54
CA ILE A 510 10.69 -12.52 15.38
C ILE A 510 9.25 -12.24 14.96
N LEU A 511 8.42 -13.25 14.75
CA LEU A 511 7.04 -13.05 14.30
C LEU A 511 6.20 -12.25 15.32
N PRO A 512 6.20 -12.59 16.62
CA PRO A 512 5.56 -11.76 17.65
C PRO A 512 6.11 -10.33 17.69
N PHE A 513 7.42 -10.16 17.52
CA PHE A 513 8.03 -8.83 17.47
C PHE A 513 7.51 -8.01 16.29
N LEU A 514 7.40 -8.57 15.08
CA LEU A 514 6.88 -7.84 13.91
C LEU A 514 5.43 -7.37 14.12
N HIS A 515 4.58 -8.19 14.74
CA HIS A 515 3.22 -7.79 15.13
C HIS A 515 3.21 -6.59 16.10
N VAL A 516 4.09 -6.63 17.11
CA VAL A 516 4.18 -5.56 18.10
C VAL A 516 4.80 -4.30 17.52
N ALA A 517 5.93 -4.41 16.81
CA ALA A 517 6.64 -3.30 16.18
C ALA A 517 5.73 -2.51 15.21
N GLY A 518 4.92 -3.19 14.40
CA GLY A 518 3.92 -2.53 13.54
C GLY A 518 2.90 -1.71 14.34
N THR A 519 2.43 -2.24 15.47
CA THR A 519 1.48 -1.53 16.34
C THR A 519 2.13 -0.33 17.03
N LEU A 520 3.34 -0.50 17.56
CA LEU A 520 4.09 0.58 18.22
C LEU A 520 4.39 1.72 17.24
N LEU A 521 4.73 1.40 15.99
CA LEU A 521 4.95 2.42 14.95
C LEU A 521 3.66 3.20 14.66
N ASP A 522 2.51 2.51 14.64
CA ASP A 522 1.21 3.16 14.43
C ASP A 522 0.76 4.01 15.65
N GLU A 523 1.24 3.68 16.85
CA GLU A 523 1.04 4.46 18.09
C GLU A 523 2.00 5.66 18.23
N GLY A 524 2.98 5.79 17.32
CA GLY A 524 3.96 6.88 17.33
C GLY A 524 5.16 6.64 18.25
N GLU A 525 5.40 5.40 18.69
CA GLU A 525 6.64 5.03 19.34
C GLU A 525 7.80 5.11 18.33
N ASP A 526 8.97 5.53 18.80
CA ASP A 526 10.11 5.80 17.93
C ASP A 526 11.26 4.80 18.18
N THR A 527 11.78 4.77 19.40
CA THR A 527 12.97 4.00 19.78
C THR A 527 12.58 2.75 20.60
N VAL A 528 12.97 1.58 20.11
CA VAL A 528 12.67 0.28 20.72
C VAL A 528 13.96 -0.49 21.02
N LEU A 529 14.04 -1.07 22.22
CA LEU A 529 14.99 -2.12 22.55
C LEU A 529 14.31 -3.48 22.44
N LYS A 530 14.77 -4.31 21.51
CA LYS A 530 14.28 -5.69 21.32
C LYS A 530 15.12 -6.65 22.14
N LEU A 531 14.48 -7.45 22.99
CA LEU A 531 15.10 -8.46 23.86
C LEU A 531 14.32 -9.77 23.81
N HIS A 532 14.95 -10.86 24.24
CA HIS A 532 14.24 -12.12 24.43
C HIS A 532 14.91 -13.01 25.49
N THR A 533 14.14 -13.89 26.12
CA THR A 533 14.69 -14.89 27.05
C THR A 533 15.35 -16.00 26.25
N LYS A 534 16.60 -15.82 25.85
CA LYS A 534 17.37 -16.86 25.15
C LYS A 534 17.93 -17.87 26.15
N ARG A 535 17.70 -19.16 25.92
CA ARG A 535 18.39 -20.25 26.63
C ARG A 535 18.92 -21.22 25.58
N SER A 536 20.21 -21.54 25.62
CA SER A 536 20.75 -22.60 24.77
C SER A 536 20.54 -23.94 25.47
N THR A 537 19.61 -24.76 24.97
CA THR A 537 19.39 -26.13 25.47
C THR A 537 20.49 -27.10 25.03
N HIS A 538 21.27 -26.73 24.00
CA HIS A 538 22.29 -27.59 23.37
C HIS A 538 23.74 -27.09 23.54
N ARG A 539 23.97 -25.95 24.23
CA ARG A 539 25.31 -25.38 24.47
C ARG A 539 25.48 -24.94 25.93
N ARG A 540 26.71 -25.00 26.45
CA ARG A 540 27.04 -24.59 27.84
C ARG A 540 27.21 -23.07 28.03
N ASP A 541 27.22 -22.28 26.95
CA ASP A 541 27.56 -20.85 26.95
C ASP A 541 26.38 -19.93 26.59
N GLY A 542 25.15 -20.44 26.43
CA GLY A 542 23.98 -19.62 26.08
C GLY A 542 23.65 -18.54 27.12
N ASP A 543 23.91 -18.81 28.40
CA ASP A 543 23.77 -17.82 29.47
C ASP A 543 24.85 -16.73 29.39
N VAL A 544 26.05 -17.07 28.93
CA VAL A 544 27.13 -16.10 28.70
C VAL A 544 26.75 -15.18 27.54
N TRP A 545 26.26 -15.73 26.43
CA TRP A 545 25.79 -14.94 25.28
C TRP A 545 24.68 -13.95 25.67
N ARG A 546 23.68 -14.41 26.44
CA ARG A 546 22.59 -13.54 26.90
C ARG A 546 23.11 -12.42 27.81
N ARG A 547 23.93 -12.75 28.82
CA ARG A 547 24.52 -11.76 29.73
C ARG A 547 25.36 -10.73 28.99
N GLU A 548 26.17 -11.17 28.04
CA GLU A 548 27.00 -10.29 27.22
C GLU A 548 26.15 -9.31 26.39
N LEU A 549 25.08 -9.79 25.75
CA LEU A 549 24.14 -8.92 25.03
C LEU A 549 23.43 -7.93 25.96
N LEU A 550 22.98 -8.38 27.13
CA LEU A 550 22.33 -7.50 28.10
C LEU A 550 23.29 -6.44 28.62
N ASP A 551 24.50 -6.82 29.03
CA ASP A 551 25.52 -5.87 29.51
C ASP A 551 25.84 -4.83 28.42
N ARG A 552 26.13 -5.28 27.20
CA ARG A 552 26.50 -4.39 26.11
C ARG A 552 25.38 -3.45 25.64
N LEU A 553 24.11 -3.82 25.84
CA LEU A 553 22.96 -3.03 25.38
C LEU A 553 22.24 -2.25 26.50
N LEU A 554 22.38 -2.66 27.76
CA LEU A 554 21.61 -2.15 28.91
C LEU A 554 22.43 -1.69 30.11
N ALA A 555 23.77 -1.86 30.12
CA ALA A 555 24.58 -1.27 31.18
C ALA A 555 24.28 0.24 31.31
N VAL A 556 24.23 0.74 32.55
CA VAL A 556 23.66 2.06 32.89
C VAL A 556 24.18 3.18 31.99
N HIS A 557 25.50 3.30 31.85
CA HIS A 557 26.11 4.33 31.02
C HIS A 557 25.81 4.12 29.51
N ARG A 558 25.78 2.87 29.05
CA ARG A 558 25.52 2.52 27.64
C ARG A 558 24.08 2.80 27.24
N ALA A 559 23.11 2.36 28.04
CA ALA A 559 21.69 2.54 27.75
C ALA A 559 21.34 4.02 27.58
N HIS A 560 21.84 4.87 28.47
CA HIS A 560 21.69 6.33 28.38
C HIS A 560 22.36 6.92 27.13
N ALA A 561 23.61 6.55 26.84
CA ALA A 561 24.33 7.04 25.66
C ALA A 561 23.66 6.62 24.34
N ILE A 562 23.18 5.37 24.26
CA ILE A 562 22.47 4.84 23.10
C ILE A 562 21.15 5.59 22.89
N TYR A 563 20.34 5.72 23.93
CA TYR A 563 19.05 6.43 23.82
C TYR A 563 19.26 7.92 23.45
N ALA A 564 20.22 8.60 24.08
CA ALA A 564 20.57 9.98 23.72
C ALA A 564 20.98 10.10 22.24
N SER A 565 21.75 9.13 21.72
CA SER A 565 22.14 9.11 20.31
C SER A 565 20.94 8.95 19.35
N PHE A 566 19.91 8.18 19.71
CA PHE A 566 18.67 8.12 18.93
C PHE A 566 17.88 9.44 18.97
N VAL A 567 17.91 10.15 20.09
CA VAL A 567 17.26 11.46 20.22
C VAL A 567 17.97 12.49 19.33
N GLU A 568 19.31 12.55 19.41
CA GLU A 568 20.16 13.53 18.72
C GLU A 568 20.34 13.25 17.23
N ASP A 569 20.56 11.99 16.83
CA ASP A 569 20.83 11.60 15.45
C ASP A 569 19.64 10.86 14.81
N LYS A 570 18.90 11.58 13.96
CA LYS A 570 17.78 11.02 13.21
C LYS A 570 18.19 10.02 12.12
N SER A 571 19.47 9.98 11.74
CA SER A 571 19.99 8.97 10.81
C SER A 571 20.31 7.63 11.49
N LEU A 572 20.41 7.59 12.83
CA LEU A 572 20.65 6.34 13.57
C LEU A 572 19.40 5.45 13.52
N GLY A 573 19.55 4.29 12.89
CA GLY A 573 18.48 3.32 12.71
C GLY A 573 18.56 2.15 13.66
N LEU A 574 19.75 1.57 13.83
CA LEU A 574 19.98 0.39 14.68
C LEU A 574 21.21 0.61 15.56
N VAL A 575 21.21 0.07 16.77
CA VAL A 575 22.44 -0.11 17.57
C VAL A 575 22.57 -1.56 17.99
N ALA A 576 23.69 -2.16 17.59
CA ALA A 576 24.03 -3.53 17.94
C ALA A 576 25.15 -3.56 18.98
N ALA A 577 25.16 -4.62 19.78
CA ALA A 577 26.30 -4.94 20.63
C ALA A 577 27.52 -5.22 19.74
N GLU A 578 28.68 -4.69 20.12
CA GLU A 578 29.96 -5.04 19.50
C GLU A 578 30.15 -6.57 19.52
N GLY A 579 30.89 -7.11 18.56
CA GLY A 579 31.08 -8.57 18.41
C GLY A 579 29.88 -9.33 17.82
N HIS A 580 28.67 -8.74 17.76
CA HIS A 580 27.48 -9.40 17.21
C HIS A 580 27.10 -8.96 15.79
N VAL A 581 27.90 -8.09 15.16
CA VAL A 581 27.72 -7.71 13.76
C VAL A 581 28.55 -8.61 12.86
N GLN A 582 27.88 -9.58 12.23
CA GLN A 582 28.52 -10.66 11.49
C GLN A 582 28.46 -10.41 9.98
N PRO A 583 29.53 -10.72 9.21
CA PRO A 583 29.49 -10.65 7.76
C PRO A 583 28.55 -11.73 7.21
N LEU A 584 27.79 -11.38 6.18
CA LEU A 584 26.71 -12.23 5.71
C LEU A 584 27.25 -13.52 5.05
N HIS A 585 28.34 -13.46 4.29
CA HIS A 585 28.93 -14.64 3.61
C HIS A 585 29.34 -15.79 4.56
N TYR A 586 29.71 -15.52 5.82
CA TYR A 586 30.07 -16.57 6.78
C TYR A 586 28.86 -17.29 7.39
N PHE A 587 27.67 -16.69 7.30
CA PHE A 587 26.45 -17.20 7.95
C PHE A 587 25.26 -17.13 6.99
N TRP A 588 25.52 -17.32 5.71
CA TRP A 588 24.55 -17.25 4.66
C TRP A 588 23.65 -18.50 4.67
N GLY A 589 24.28 -19.67 4.74
CA GLY A 589 23.71 -20.99 4.97
C GLY A 589 22.51 -21.30 4.08
N ALA A 590 21.52 -21.99 4.68
CA ALA A 590 20.26 -22.31 4.03
C ALA A 590 19.35 -21.09 3.78
N ASN A 591 19.71 -19.88 4.25
CA ASN A 591 18.85 -18.69 4.18
C ASN A 591 19.02 -17.87 2.90
N HIS A 592 19.92 -18.24 1.98
CA HIS A 592 20.19 -17.46 0.77
C HIS A 592 18.93 -17.08 0.02
N ASP A 593 18.17 -18.11 -0.33
CA ASP A 593 17.02 -17.97 -1.19
C ASP A 593 15.93 -17.15 -0.51
N THR A 594 15.70 -17.40 0.78
CA THR A 594 14.75 -16.66 1.63
C THR A 594 15.11 -15.20 1.78
N VAL A 595 16.39 -14.87 1.94
CA VAL A 595 16.86 -13.48 2.06
C VAL A 595 16.68 -12.74 0.73
N ASP A 596 17.00 -13.36 -0.41
CA ASP A 596 16.75 -12.76 -1.73
C ASP A 596 15.24 -12.57 -2.00
N TYR A 597 14.42 -13.54 -1.60
CA TYR A 597 12.96 -13.44 -1.62
C TYR A 597 12.48 -12.25 -0.78
N LEU A 598 12.90 -12.15 0.48
CA LEU A 598 12.56 -11.04 1.37
C LEU A 598 13.00 -9.71 0.76
N CYS A 599 14.23 -9.59 0.25
CA CYS A 599 14.70 -8.36 -0.37
C CYS A 599 13.81 -7.94 -1.56
N THR A 600 13.36 -8.91 -2.36
CA THR A 600 12.38 -8.69 -3.44
C THR A 600 11.04 -8.19 -2.90
N ARG A 601 10.52 -8.81 -1.83
CA ARG A 601 9.27 -8.39 -1.14
C ARG A 601 9.37 -6.98 -0.58
N LEU A 602 10.50 -6.60 0.00
CA LEU A 602 10.73 -5.26 0.56
C LEU A 602 11.05 -4.21 -0.52
N GLY A 603 11.35 -4.66 -1.74
CA GLY A 603 11.77 -3.81 -2.84
C GLY A 603 13.14 -3.16 -2.60
N ILE A 604 14.04 -3.88 -1.94
CA ILE A 604 15.44 -3.48 -1.70
C ILE A 604 16.39 -4.29 -2.59
N PRO A 605 17.64 -3.83 -2.80
CA PRO A 605 18.61 -4.60 -3.57
C PRO A 605 18.88 -5.98 -2.95
N SER A 606 19.21 -6.97 -3.80
CA SER A 606 19.74 -8.24 -3.29
C SER A 606 21.06 -7.98 -2.53
N PRO A 607 21.30 -8.68 -1.42
CA PRO A 607 22.50 -8.49 -0.61
C PRO A 607 23.79 -8.83 -1.36
N ASP A 608 24.84 -8.07 -1.06
CA ASP A 608 26.23 -8.36 -1.44
C ASP A 608 26.90 -9.13 -0.29
N ALA A 609 27.06 -10.45 -0.43
CA ALA A 609 27.55 -11.32 0.64
C ALA A 609 28.91 -10.95 1.23
N GLU A 610 29.79 -10.39 0.41
CA GLU A 610 31.13 -10.01 0.82
C GLU A 610 31.15 -8.72 1.63
N ARG A 611 30.17 -7.83 1.40
CA ARG A 611 30.13 -6.49 1.99
C ARG A 611 29.09 -6.34 3.09
N ASP A 612 27.95 -6.97 2.90
CA ASP A 612 26.82 -6.84 3.80
C ASP A 612 27.02 -7.64 5.08
N ARG A 613 26.38 -7.14 6.14
CA ARG A 613 26.47 -7.67 7.49
C ARG A 613 25.06 -7.80 8.07
N PHE A 614 24.95 -8.49 9.19
CA PHE A 614 23.71 -8.56 9.96
C PHE A 614 23.99 -8.57 11.46
N VAL A 615 22.95 -8.31 12.26
CA VAL A 615 23.02 -8.33 13.72
C VAL A 615 22.58 -9.71 14.20
N ALA A 616 23.53 -10.51 14.68
CA ALA A 616 23.28 -11.88 15.10
C ALA A 616 22.76 -11.94 16.55
N GLY A 617 21.74 -12.77 16.78
CA GLY A 617 21.15 -13.01 18.10
C GLY A 617 19.94 -12.15 18.43
N SER A 618 19.41 -11.41 17.44
CA SER A 618 18.13 -10.68 17.47
C SER A 618 17.84 -9.79 18.68
N MET A 619 18.86 -9.38 19.44
CA MET A 619 18.78 -8.36 20.50
C MET A 619 19.53 -7.10 20.07
N LEU A 620 18.81 -5.97 20.01
CA LEU A 620 19.34 -4.70 19.53
C LEU A 620 18.41 -3.54 19.88
N TRP A 621 18.95 -2.33 19.84
CA TRP A 621 18.13 -1.13 19.77
C TRP A 621 17.81 -0.80 18.32
N LEU A 622 16.61 -0.28 18.06
CA LEU A 622 16.17 0.14 16.75
C LEU A 622 15.20 1.31 16.80
N ARG A 623 15.25 2.14 15.77
CA ARG A 623 14.20 3.06 15.39
C ARG A 623 13.16 2.30 14.57
N LEU A 624 11.87 2.40 14.90
CA LEU A 624 10.83 1.66 14.18
C LEU A 624 10.74 2.04 12.70
N ASP A 625 10.95 3.32 12.37
CA ASP A 625 11.03 3.77 10.97
C ASP A 625 12.18 3.13 10.18
N ALA A 626 13.27 2.72 10.83
CA ALA A 626 14.39 2.06 10.16
C ALA A 626 14.00 0.68 9.60
N ILE A 627 13.03 0.01 10.21
CA ILE A 627 12.53 -1.30 9.75
C ILE A 627 11.17 -1.18 9.05
N ARG A 628 10.73 0.03 8.72
CA ARG A 628 9.41 0.28 8.13
C ARG A 628 9.17 -0.48 6.83
N LEU A 629 10.19 -0.62 5.98
CA LEU A 629 10.08 -1.41 4.74
C LEU A 629 9.67 -2.85 5.01
N LEU A 630 10.16 -3.44 6.10
CA LEU A 630 9.80 -4.79 6.55
C LEU A 630 8.35 -4.84 7.10
N LEU A 631 7.96 -3.85 7.90
CA LEU A 631 6.61 -3.77 8.47
C LEU A 631 5.53 -3.53 7.40
N ASP A 632 5.84 -2.69 6.40
CA ASP A 632 4.95 -2.35 5.29
C ASP A 632 4.85 -3.45 4.22
N ALA A 633 5.72 -4.47 4.26
CA ALA A 633 5.61 -5.64 3.40
C ALA A 633 4.47 -6.59 3.78
N HIS A 634 3.94 -6.45 5.01
CA HIS A 634 2.83 -7.23 5.56
C HIS A 634 3.06 -8.73 5.36
N LEU A 635 4.18 -9.26 5.86
CA LEU A 635 4.49 -10.68 5.72
C LEU A 635 3.37 -11.54 6.32
N ASP A 636 3.16 -12.70 5.73
CA ASP A 636 2.10 -13.62 6.12
C ASP A 636 2.66 -14.63 7.15
N SER A 637 1.87 -14.99 8.16
CA SER A 637 2.37 -15.88 9.23
C SER A 637 2.77 -17.26 8.70
N TRP A 638 2.06 -17.77 7.68
CA TRP A 638 2.36 -19.06 7.06
C TRP A 638 3.72 -19.11 6.34
N GLU A 639 4.34 -17.95 6.06
CA GLU A 639 5.73 -17.90 5.53
C GLU A 639 6.75 -18.35 6.58
N PHE A 640 6.39 -18.32 7.86
CA PHE A 640 7.20 -18.83 8.96
C PHE A 640 6.95 -20.34 9.13
N GLU A 641 8.01 -21.11 9.31
CA GLU A 641 7.93 -22.55 9.49
C GLU A 641 7.37 -22.90 10.88
N PRO A 642 6.61 -24.01 11.03
CA PRO A 642 6.24 -24.53 12.33
C PRO A 642 7.46 -24.83 13.21
N GLU A 643 7.38 -24.59 14.52
CA GLU A 643 8.49 -24.86 15.43
C GLU A 643 8.72 -26.38 15.58
N ALA A 644 9.88 -26.86 15.12
CA ALA A 644 10.28 -28.28 15.14
C ALA A 644 11.73 -28.48 15.63
N GLY A 645 12.28 -27.50 16.35
CA GLY A 645 13.66 -27.57 16.89
C GLY A 645 14.76 -27.20 15.88
N GLN A 646 14.40 -26.50 14.80
CA GLN A 646 15.35 -26.03 13.79
C GLN A 646 16.41 -25.11 14.41
N VAL A 647 17.65 -25.19 13.93
CA VAL A 647 18.77 -24.39 14.47
C VAL A 647 19.15 -23.20 13.58
N ASP A 648 18.84 -23.25 12.29
CA ASP A 648 18.97 -22.15 11.30
C ASP A 648 18.07 -22.48 10.08
N GLY A 649 18.04 -21.61 9.07
CA GLY A 649 17.39 -21.87 7.77
C GLY A 649 15.88 -21.68 7.78
N THR A 650 15.36 -20.91 8.75
CA THR A 650 13.93 -20.59 8.85
C THR A 650 13.70 -19.14 8.43
N PHE A 651 12.46 -18.81 8.07
CA PHE A 651 12.07 -17.45 7.71
C PHE A 651 12.37 -16.42 8.80
N ALA A 652 12.27 -16.80 10.07
CA ALA A 652 12.70 -15.95 11.20
C ALA A 652 14.19 -15.60 11.14
N HIS A 653 15.05 -16.56 10.78
CA HIS A 653 16.49 -16.34 10.60
C HIS A 653 16.81 -15.50 9.36
N ALA A 654 15.99 -15.59 8.31
CA ALA A 654 16.10 -14.72 7.14
C ALA A 654 15.69 -13.27 7.46
N VAL A 655 14.63 -13.07 8.25
CA VAL A 655 14.23 -11.74 8.73
C VAL A 655 15.32 -11.10 9.59
N GLU A 656 15.96 -11.86 10.51
CA GLU A 656 17.10 -11.38 11.30
C GLU A 656 18.22 -10.81 10.39
N ARG A 657 18.55 -11.52 9.31
CA ARG A 657 19.56 -11.11 8.32
C ARG A 657 19.16 -9.86 7.52
N VAL A 658 17.86 -9.66 7.30
CA VAL A 658 17.33 -8.54 6.51
C VAL A 658 17.13 -7.25 7.31
N LEU A 659 17.07 -7.29 8.65
CA LEU A 659 16.84 -6.09 9.48
C LEU A 659 17.82 -4.94 9.17
N LEU A 660 19.11 -5.25 9.09
CA LEU A 660 20.14 -4.24 8.77
C LEU A 660 20.05 -3.79 7.31
N LEU A 661 19.78 -4.71 6.38
CA LEU A 661 19.60 -4.38 4.95
C LEU A 661 18.41 -3.43 4.74
N ALA A 662 17.29 -3.69 5.42
CA ALA A 662 16.10 -2.85 5.38
C ALA A 662 16.38 -1.46 5.97
N SER A 663 17.09 -1.39 7.11
CA SER A 663 17.54 -0.15 7.73
C SER A 663 18.41 0.69 6.79
N ASN A 664 19.42 0.07 6.17
CA ASN A 664 20.30 0.75 5.23
C ASN A 664 19.54 1.24 3.99
N ALA A 665 18.64 0.41 3.45
CA ALA A 665 17.83 0.78 2.29
C ALA A 665 16.83 1.90 2.59
N ALA A 666 16.38 2.02 3.84
CA ALA A 666 15.57 3.14 4.33
C ALA A 666 16.40 4.41 4.59
N GLY A 667 17.73 4.36 4.44
CA GLY A 667 18.64 5.50 4.59
C GLY A 667 19.18 5.70 6.01
N PHE A 668 19.04 4.72 6.88
CA PHE A 668 19.54 4.78 8.25
C PHE A 668 20.89 4.07 8.40
N ARG A 669 21.68 4.49 9.38
CA ARG A 669 22.98 3.89 9.72
C ARG A 669 22.88 2.94 10.92
N LEU A 670 23.83 2.01 10.98
CA LEU A 670 24.12 1.19 12.15
C LEU A 670 25.07 1.93 13.10
N GLY A 671 24.80 1.87 14.40
CA GLY A 671 25.74 2.18 15.47
C GLY A 671 26.21 0.92 16.19
N ILE A 672 27.40 0.99 16.78
CA ILE A 672 27.95 -0.04 17.67
C ILE A 672 27.92 0.51 19.09
N ALA A 673 27.43 -0.29 20.05
CA ALA A 673 27.23 0.14 21.43
C ALA A 673 28.51 0.69 22.07
N ALA A 674 29.64 -0.03 21.98
CA ALA A 674 30.93 0.46 22.48
C ALA A 674 31.35 1.83 21.90
N ASP A 675 31.21 2.04 20.58
CA ASP A 675 31.59 3.32 19.97
C ASP A 675 30.74 4.49 20.49
N ILE A 676 29.43 4.26 20.65
CA ILE A 676 28.50 5.24 21.17
C ILE A 676 28.80 5.56 22.63
N ALA A 677 29.20 4.56 23.41
CA ALA A 677 29.60 4.71 24.80
C ALA A 677 31.01 5.32 24.98
N GLY A 678 31.77 5.52 23.90
CA GLY A 678 33.15 5.98 23.96
C GLY A 678 34.13 4.93 24.51
N GLU A 679 33.79 3.65 24.37
CA GLU A 679 34.55 2.52 24.90
C GLU A 679 35.35 1.81 23.79
N PRO A 680 36.50 1.20 24.12
CA PRO A 680 37.26 0.42 23.14
C PRO A 680 36.43 -0.78 22.68
N ARG A 681 36.50 -1.08 21.38
CA ARG A 681 35.98 -2.35 20.86
C ARG A 681 36.87 -3.48 21.34
N ASP A 682 36.26 -4.58 21.79
CA ASP A 682 36.98 -5.84 21.94
C ASP A 682 37.68 -6.18 20.60
N GLY A 683 38.92 -6.67 20.66
CA GLY A 683 39.72 -6.99 19.47
C GLY A 683 38.96 -7.92 18.52
N ALA A 684 39.22 -7.82 17.22
CA ALA A 684 38.54 -8.63 16.22
C ALA A 684 38.69 -10.13 16.53
N GLN A 685 37.65 -10.77 17.05
CA GLN A 685 37.64 -12.21 17.26
C GLN A 685 37.69 -12.90 15.90
N GLU A 686 38.67 -13.77 15.70
CA GLU A 686 38.85 -14.52 14.44
C GLU A 686 37.67 -15.45 14.12
N SER A 687 36.85 -15.82 15.11
CA SER A 687 35.64 -16.63 14.93
C SER A 687 34.51 -16.16 15.86
N TYR A 688 33.28 -16.18 15.38
CA TYR A 688 32.11 -15.85 16.19
C TYR A 688 31.79 -17.03 17.12
N PRO A 689 31.86 -16.88 18.45
CA PRO A 689 31.79 -18.01 19.35
C PRO A 689 30.40 -18.68 19.32
N TYR A 690 29.33 -17.95 18.96
CA TYR A 690 27.95 -18.40 19.12
C TYR A 690 27.32 -19.08 17.91
N ALA A 691 27.94 -19.00 16.73
CA ALA A 691 27.49 -19.73 15.55
C ALA A 691 28.68 -20.32 14.79
N ARG A 692 28.46 -21.49 14.17
CA ARG A 692 29.46 -22.06 13.28
C ARG A 692 29.38 -21.34 11.94
N ARG A 693 30.53 -21.05 11.35
CA ARG A 693 30.58 -20.59 9.96
C ARG A 693 30.01 -21.67 9.06
N ASP A 694 29.30 -21.24 8.02
CA ASP A 694 28.93 -22.17 6.95
C ASP A 694 30.21 -22.73 6.30
N PRO A 695 30.19 -24.02 5.92
CA PRO A 695 31.36 -24.69 5.35
C PRO A 695 31.77 -24.14 3.98
#